data_AF-A0A8D8QIW5-F1
#
_entry.id   AF-A0A8D8QIW5-F1
#
_cell.length_a   1.000
_cell.length_b   1.000
_cell.length_c   1.000
_cell.angle_alpha   90.00
_cell.angle_beta   90.00
_cell.angle_gamma   90.00
#
_symmetry.space_group_name_H-M   'P 1'
#
loop_
_entity.id
_entity.type
_entity.pdbx_description
1 polymer ?
#
loop_
_entity_poly.entity_id
_entity_poly.type
_entity_poly.pdbx_seq_one_letter_code
_entity_poly.pdbx_strand_id
1 'polypeptide(L)'
;MGFYQRILLFLLLFLSCTVLSVHCKNKRMRLLGEDAIDKKALNHNRDECVFGKEFYEIGAKWHPDLGEPFGVYHCVTCECVQEKRKRKMIGRTRCKPTECPDVTCNTEPIKIAGQCCKICPNLTSSDTETMLKDIPPQTGDTEEDPGARHFFSVLTSQTARNLYKGSPLNANMDLAATARFELHNRHLYFSLYCNRRPKSVQFQLANGDIIEEQTFLSNSFYEQETGKTCGVWRRLSKESKRHLRDEKLFVTLVWEDIQMTSGQVRRHKSLLTEQYSSLLHNAAYDITGTAFIALSTTTPSMPSVHLTVLFSTPPHATVQKDIFIGIKLEDAHNRSSLVNEVVKLEKWQEVNSLEVSGVTTSDLLNKLSRHTHQAKVTVTILGESPTPPVGEKEEVSGHVIPRIRCEMLQALLSYSTKVTDNTIDPVTTGAHGLAWMFFDSTNTLRYFVQLEHTQPESVSLAKVNKDKIMEVEDLSRSWSQDWSQREWVNGSLNLSPHLIEALNSGTLILNVGGSKPSNPSLIRGFLKSKLVADASLGSNPWLFDYKDVTSAEVVALVWVSFDEQCDLHYEVHVTGLRQKIDIDFYMKEAPALPTFSRAPITKSNIRHFYMGSTGFEGVIRDLSNDLIARLNVGVVSFEIVDSAQDKSLLKTKWNKLSVPVHCLPSGPVLSPDSTLHMSGDDNSINSAQTTRCYHGGIFYRDGDVWSSMQDQCTMCNCQSGRTVCDPMVCPPVKCRDPVTREGDCCPMCPPKVYVEDQFHWRPIHHEVVS
;
A
#
# COMPACT_ATOMS: atom_id res chain seq x y z
N MET A 1 25.04 -39.33 -73.30
CA MET A 1 24.91 -37.91 -72.91
C MET A 1 24.52 -37.80 -71.42
N GLY A 2 25.45 -38.03 -70.49
CA GLY A 2 25.11 -38.08 -69.05
C GLY A 2 26.17 -37.53 -68.09
N PHE A 3 27.26 -36.97 -68.61
CA PHE A 3 28.41 -36.55 -67.78
C PHE A 3 28.50 -35.01 -67.62
N TYR A 4 28.30 -34.24 -68.70
CA TYR A 4 28.33 -32.77 -68.63
C TYR A 4 27.11 -32.14 -67.91
N GLN A 5 25.96 -32.83 -67.90
CA GLN A 5 24.75 -32.32 -67.21
C GLN A 5 24.79 -32.55 -65.69
N ARG A 6 25.60 -33.51 -65.21
CA ARG A 6 25.82 -33.75 -63.76
C ARG A 6 26.85 -32.80 -63.16
N ILE A 7 27.86 -32.39 -63.93
CA ILE A 7 28.88 -31.43 -63.50
C ILE A 7 28.28 -30.01 -63.36
N LEU A 8 27.38 -29.61 -64.26
CA LEU A 8 26.70 -28.30 -64.17
C LEU A 8 25.73 -28.22 -62.96
N LEU A 9 25.08 -29.33 -62.61
CA LEU A 9 24.21 -29.40 -61.41
C LEU A 9 25.02 -29.37 -60.10
N PHE A 10 26.20 -30.02 -60.07
CA PHE A 10 27.08 -30.02 -58.90
C PHE A 10 27.72 -28.64 -58.64
N LEU A 11 28.10 -27.91 -59.69
CA LEU A 11 28.65 -26.55 -59.55
C LEU A 11 27.58 -25.52 -59.11
N LEU A 12 26.32 -25.67 -59.53
CA LEU A 12 25.22 -24.81 -59.07
C LEU A 12 24.82 -25.10 -57.61
N LEU A 13 24.85 -26.36 -57.16
CA LEU A 13 24.58 -26.72 -55.76
C LEU A 13 25.69 -26.27 -54.80
N PHE A 14 26.96 -26.36 -55.18
CA PHE A 14 28.06 -25.89 -54.34
C PHE A 14 28.09 -24.37 -54.16
N LEU A 15 27.77 -23.59 -55.21
CA LEU A 15 27.67 -22.12 -55.11
C LEU A 15 26.44 -21.64 -54.30
N SER A 16 25.37 -22.44 -54.19
CA SER A 16 24.25 -22.13 -53.29
C SER A 16 24.51 -22.47 -51.81
N CYS A 17 25.46 -23.36 -51.51
CA CYS A 17 25.73 -23.80 -50.13
C CYS A 17 26.75 -22.90 -49.40
N THR A 18 27.57 -22.14 -50.12
CA THR A 18 28.55 -21.22 -49.51
C THR A 18 27.99 -19.84 -49.13
N VAL A 19 26.78 -19.48 -49.57
CA VAL A 19 26.12 -18.21 -49.19
C VAL A 19 25.27 -18.34 -47.92
N LEU A 20 24.97 -19.57 -47.46
CA LEU A 20 24.17 -19.82 -46.25
C LEU A 20 24.98 -20.09 -44.97
N SER A 21 26.32 -20.04 -45.00
CA SER A 21 27.15 -20.43 -43.86
C SER A 21 27.87 -19.29 -43.12
N VAL A 22 27.45 -18.02 -43.29
CA VAL A 22 28.07 -16.86 -42.59
C VAL A 22 27.13 -16.16 -41.59
N HIS A 23 25.94 -16.70 -41.26
CA HIS A 23 25.09 -16.11 -40.19
C HIS A 23 24.48 -17.15 -39.24
N CYS A 24 25.33 -17.99 -38.64
CA CYS A 24 24.94 -18.78 -37.48
C CYS A 24 25.96 -18.65 -36.34
N LYS A 25 25.90 -17.52 -35.62
CA LYS A 25 26.32 -17.44 -34.22
C LYS A 25 25.23 -16.71 -33.43
N ASN A 26 24.79 -17.36 -32.35
CA ASN A 26 23.80 -16.92 -31.36
C ASN A 26 22.34 -16.77 -31.81
N LYS A 27 21.69 -17.89 -32.15
CA LYS A 27 20.24 -18.02 -31.91
C LYS A 27 20.00 -18.68 -30.57
N ARG A 28 19.56 -17.85 -29.61
CA ARG A 28 18.89 -18.26 -28.36
C ARG A 28 17.69 -19.14 -28.75
N MET A 29 17.54 -20.28 -28.07
CA MET A 29 16.34 -21.12 -28.14
C MET A 29 15.14 -20.27 -27.70
N ARG A 30 14.25 -19.91 -28.64
CA ARG A 30 12.93 -19.36 -28.32
C ARG A 30 12.05 -20.53 -27.93
N LEU A 31 11.70 -20.61 -26.65
CA LEU A 31 10.63 -21.49 -26.19
C LEU A 31 9.32 -21.00 -26.81
N LEU A 32 8.65 -21.88 -27.54
CA LEU A 32 7.30 -21.70 -28.06
C LEU A 32 6.34 -21.90 -26.89
N GLY A 33 5.52 -20.88 -26.63
CA GLY A 33 4.56 -20.81 -25.53
C GLY A 33 4.14 -19.36 -25.26
N GLU A 34 3.81 -18.61 -26.32
CA GLU A 34 3.12 -17.32 -26.23
C GLU A 34 1.83 -17.48 -27.04
N ASP A 35 0.86 -18.18 -26.47
CA ASP A 35 -0.52 -18.07 -26.92
C ASP A 35 -1.06 -16.71 -26.44
N ALA A 36 -1.78 -16.05 -27.35
CA ALA A 36 -2.20 -14.67 -27.29
C ALA A 36 -3.11 -14.39 -26.08
N ILE A 37 -2.51 -13.95 -24.97
CA ILE A 37 -3.21 -13.24 -23.91
C ILE A 37 -3.42 -11.79 -24.38
N ASP A 38 -4.68 -11.39 -24.37
CA ASP A 38 -5.23 -10.10 -24.77
C ASP A 38 -4.42 -8.91 -24.21
N LYS A 39 -3.58 -8.28 -25.04
CA LYS A 39 -2.61 -7.23 -24.64
C LYS A 39 -3.23 -5.84 -24.41
N LYS A 40 -4.47 -5.75 -23.91
CA LYS A 40 -5.15 -4.44 -23.73
C LYS A 40 -5.87 -4.21 -22.41
N ALA A 41 -5.63 -4.99 -21.37
CA ALA A 41 -6.18 -4.69 -20.04
C ALA A 41 -5.10 -4.74 -18.94
N LEU A 42 -4.91 -3.59 -18.31
CA LEU A 42 -4.15 -3.27 -17.10
C LEU A 42 -2.61 -3.29 -17.11
N ASN A 43 -2.07 -2.21 -16.55
CA ASN A 43 -0.66 -1.84 -16.50
C ASN A 43 0.21 -2.86 -15.75
N HIS A 44 1.24 -3.37 -16.43
CA HIS A 44 2.36 -4.00 -15.75
C HIS A 44 3.05 -2.97 -14.84
N ASN A 45 3.14 -3.32 -13.55
CA ASN A 45 4.01 -2.64 -12.60
C ASN A 45 5.44 -2.66 -13.17
N ARG A 46 6.01 -1.49 -13.46
CA ARG A 46 7.26 -1.36 -14.24
C ARG A 46 8.51 -1.87 -13.48
N ASP A 47 8.36 -2.30 -12.24
CA ASP A 47 9.45 -2.67 -11.33
C ASP A 47 9.44 -4.17 -10.96
N GLU A 48 8.74 -5.01 -11.73
CA GLU A 48 8.62 -6.46 -11.51
C GLU A 48 8.85 -7.24 -12.81
N CYS A 49 9.45 -8.42 -12.70
CA CYS A 49 9.60 -9.38 -13.78
C CYS A 49 8.46 -10.39 -13.74
N VAL A 50 7.88 -10.71 -14.88
CA VAL A 50 6.86 -11.77 -14.98
C VAL A 50 7.50 -13.00 -15.63
N PHE A 51 7.25 -14.17 -15.06
CA PHE A 51 7.60 -15.45 -15.69
C PHE A 51 6.49 -16.47 -15.43
N GLY A 52 5.85 -16.95 -16.49
CA GLY A 52 4.62 -17.75 -16.37
C GLY A 52 3.47 -16.92 -15.78
N LYS A 53 2.83 -17.42 -14.73
CA LYS A 53 1.78 -16.73 -13.94
C LYS A 53 2.32 -16.03 -12.69
N GLU A 54 3.62 -16.17 -12.42
CA GLU A 54 4.25 -15.67 -11.20
C GLU A 54 4.98 -14.34 -11.43
N PHE A 55 4.99 -13.52 -10.39
CA PHE A 55 5.64 -12.21 -10.35
C PHE A 55 6.91 -12.30 -9.51
N TYR A 56 8.01 -11.78 -10.05
CA TYR A 56 9.34 -11.81 -9.45
C TYR A 56 9.89 -10.39 -9.31
N GLU A 57 10.24 -10.01 -8.08
CA GLU A 57 10.79 -8.69 -7.79
C GLU A 57 12.20 -8.49 -8.36
N ILE A 58 12.61 -7.23 -8.58
CA ILE A 58 14.00 -6.91 -8.99
C ILE A 58 15.01 -7.49 -7.99
N GLY A 59 15.98 -8.25 -8.52
CA GLY A 59 16.99 -8.97 -7.77
C GLY A 59 16.54 -10.32 -7.19
N ALA A 60 15.30 -10.74 -7.42
CA ALA A 60 14.84 -12.10 -7.13
C ALA A 60 15.56 -13.10 -8.05
N LYS A 61 15.94 -14.25 -7.50
CA LYS A 61 16.52 -15.38 -8.22
C LYS A 61 15.66 -16.61 -8.01
N TRP A 62 15.34 -17.32 -9.08
CA TRP A 62 14.48 -18.50 -9.03
C TRP A 62 14.85 -19.53 -10.09
N HIS A 63 14.36 -20.76 -9.91
CA HIS A 63 14.37 -21.77 -10.95
C HIS A 63 13.02 -21.72 -11.69
N PRO A 64 13.00 -21.58 -13.02
CA PRO A 64 11.76 -21.42 -13.75
C PRO A 64 10.93 -22.70 -13.71
N ASP A 65 9.65 -22.58 -13.37
CA ASP A 65 8.67 -23.64 -13.57
C ASP A 65 8.07 -23.52 -14.98
N LEU A 66 8.20 -24.59 -15.76
CA LEU A 66 7.72 -24.65 -17.14
C LEU A 66 6.29 -25.23 -17.25
N GLY A 67 5.66 -25.57 -16.13
CA GLY A 67 4.35 -26.19 -16.09
C GLY A 67 4.37 -27.67 -16.49
N GLU A 68 3.23 -28.34 -16.35
CA GLU A 68 3.11 -29.76 -16.68
C GLU A 68 3.30 -30.02 -18.19
N PRO A 69 4.02 -31.08 -18.59
CA PRO A 69 4.58 -32.17 -17.76
C PRO A 69 6.01 -31.91 -17.21
N PHE A 70 6.59 -30.73 -17.46
CA PHE A 70 8.02 -30.47 -17.27
C PHE A 70 8.41 -30.03 -15.85
N GLY A 71 7.54 -29.27 -15.16
CA GLY A 71 7.78 -28.79 -13.80
C GLY A 71 8.99 -27.85 -13.67
N VAL A 72 9.57 -27.78 -12.46
CA VAL A 72 10.66 -26.85 -12.11
C VAL A 72 11.99 -27.25 -12.74
N TYR A 73 12.57 -26.33 -13.50
CA TYR A 73 13.83 -26.55 -14.21
C TYR A 73 15.05 -26.09 -13.37
N HIS A 74 15.53 -26.96 -12.48
CA HIS A 74 16.62 -26.65 -11.53
C HIS A 74 17.99 -26.31 -12.14
N CYS A 75 18.20 -26.62 -13.44
CA CYS A 75 19.45 -26.32 -14.15
C CYS A 75 19.53 -24.94 -14.79
N VAL A 76 18.54 -24.09 -14.54
CA VAL A 76 18.54 -22.69 -14.97
C VAL A 76 18.22 -21.84 -13.77
N THR A 77 19.02 -20.81 -13.54
CA THR A 77 18.71 -19.77 -12.56
C THR A 77 18.32 -18.50 -13.32
N CYS A 78 17.08 -18.09 -13.13
CA CYS A 78 16.56 -16.82 -13.57
C CYS A 78 16.79 -15.75 -12.51
N GLU A 79 17.10 -14.54 -12.95
CA GLU A 79 17.22 -13.36 -12.12
C GLU A 79 16.43 -12.21 -12.74
N CYS A 80 15.67 -11.49 -11.92
CA CYS A 80 15.03 -10.26 -12.36
C CYS A 80 16.03 -9.10 -12.26
N VAL A 81 16.41 -8.50 -13.38
CA VAL A 81 17.38 -7.39 -13.40
C VAL A 81 16.72 -6.08 -13.81
N GLN A 82 17.24 -4.96 -13.30
CA GLN A 82 16.77 -3.63 -13.67
C GLN A 82 17.48 -3.17 -14.96
N GLU A 83 16.71 -2.68 -15.95
CA GLU A 83 17.25 -2.20 -17.23
C GLU A 83 16.66 -0.82 -17.57
N LYS A 84 17.52 0.16 -17.87
CA LYS A 84 17.11 1.54 -18.17
C LYS A 84 16.77 1.69 -19.65
N ARG A 85 15.52 2.07 -19.97
CA ARG A 85 15.07 2.31 -21.36
C ARG A 85 14.39 3.67 -21.47
N LYS A 86 14.93 4.56 -22.31
CA LYS A 86 14.36 5.89 -22.64
C LYS A 86 13.89 6.67 -21.39
N ARG A 87 14.78 6.83 -20.39
CA ARG A 87 14.55 7.50 -19.09
C ARG A 87 13.60 6.80 -18.11
N LYS A 88 13.15 5.56 -18.36
CA LYS A 88 12.34 4.75 -17.43
C LYS A 88 13.09 3.48 -17.01
N MET A 89 12.95 3.06 -15.75
CA MET A 89 13.47 1.79 -15.23
C MET A 89 12.45 0.68 -15.47
N ILE A 90 12.89 -0.49 -15.96
CA ILE A 90 12.02 -1.65 -16.21
C ILE A 90 12.68 -2.93 -15.67
N GLY A 91 11.91 -3.80 -15.00
CA GLY A 91 12.33 -5.15 -14.61
C GLY A 91 12.37 -6.11 -15.81
N ARG A 92 13.47 -6.85 -15.99
CA ARG A 92 13.62 -7.86 -17.05
C ARG A 92 14.20 -9.17 -16.54
N THR A 93 13.54 -10.28 -16.87
CA THR A 93 14.01 -11.63 -16.57
C THR A 93 15.26 -11.98 -17.38
N ARG A 94 16.35 -12.33 -16.70
CA ARG A 94 17.58 -12.88 -17.30
C ARG A 94 17.86 -14.24 -16.69
N CYS A 95 17.75 -15.28 -17.51
CA CYS A 95 18.08 -16.64 -17.11
C CYS A 95 19.44 -17.06 -17.63
N LYS A 96 20.22 -17.73 -16.78
CA LYS A 96 21.51 -18.33 -17.10
C LYS A 96 21.49 -19.81 -16.72
N PRO A 97 22.10 -20.70 -17.53
CA PRO A 97 22.27 -22.09 -17.15
C PRO A 97 23.20 -22.18 -15.94
N THR A 98 22.92 -23.12 -15.04
CA THR A 98 23.81 -23.44 -13.91
C THR A 98 25.01 -24.20 -14.45
N GLU A 99 26.22 -23.69 -14.22
CA GLU A 99 27.46 -24.40 -14.57
C GLU A 99 27.77 -25.44 -13.48
N CYS A 100 27.93 -26.71 -13.89
CA CYS A 100 28.30 -27.79 -12.97
C CYS A 100 29.79 -28.08 -13.07
N PRO A 101 30.48 -28.28 -11.93
CA PRO A 101 31.86 -28.73 -11.94
C PRO A 101 31.97 -30.15 -12.54
N ASP A 102 33.04 -30.39 -13.30
CA ASP A 102 33.36 -31.73 -13.82
C ASP A 102 33.75 -32.65 -12.65
N VAL A 103 32.93 -33.66 -12.40
CA VAL A 103 33.15 -34.64 -11.32
C VAL A 103 33.68 -35.95 -11.89
N THR A 104 34.90 -36.33 -11.50
CA THR A 104 35.47 -37.66 -11.75
C THR A 104 35.22 -38.57 -10.55
N CYS A 105 34.23 -39.47 -10.69
CA CYS A 105 33.82 -40.38 -9.63
C CYS A 105 34.35 -41.81 -9.87
N ASN A 106 34.61 -42.56 -8.79
CA ASN A 106 34.94 -44.00 -8.87
C ASN A 106 33.71 -44.87 -9.23
N THR A 107 32.51 -44.33 -9.03
CA THR A 107 31.20 -44.92 -9.33
C THR A 107 30.42 -43.96 -10.24
N GLU A 108 29.36 -44.43 -10.92
CA GLU A 108 28.57 -43.53 -11.79
C GLU A 108 27.96 -42.35 -10.99
N PRO A 109 28.15 -41.09 -11.43
CA PRO A 109 27.60 -39.92 -10.75
C PRO A 109 26.06 -39.92 -10.82
N ILE A 110 25.40 -39.76 -9.67
CA ILE A 110 23.94 -39.76 -9.55
C ILE A 110 23.38 -38.34 -9.52
N LYS A 111 22.18 -38.15 -10.11
CA LYS A 111 21.44 -36.87 -10.05
C LYS A 111 20.39 -36.94 -8.94
N ILE A 112 20.48 -36.07 -7.94
CA ILE A 112 19.48 -35.96 -6.88
C ILE A 112 18.28 -35.15 -7.38
N ALA A 113 17.06 -35.58 -7.00
CA ALA A 113 15.83 -34.84 -7.29
C ALA A 113 15.88 -33.42 -6.68
N GLY A 114 15.53 -32.40 -7.46
CA GLY A 114 15.60 -31.00 -7.03
C GLY A 114 16.97 -30.32 -7.23
N GLN A 115 18.00 -31.04 -7.70
CA GLN A 115 19.33 -30.48 -7.95
C GLN A 115 19.72 -30.52 -9.44
N CYS A 116 20.51 -29.54 -9.88
CA CYS A 116 21.03 -29.53 -11.24
C CYS A 116 22.20 -30.50 -11.43
N CYS A 117 23.21 -30.42 -10.57
CA CYS A 117 24.49 -31.09 -10.76
C CYS A 117 24.49 -32.52 -10.19
N LYS A 118 25.25 -33.41 -10.85
CA LYS A 118 25.43 -34.80 -10.40
C LYS A 118 26.48 -34.85 -9.29
N ILE A 119 26.30 -35.78 -8.36
CA ILE A 119 27.25 -36.04 -7.27
C ILE A 119 27.73 -37.50 -7.29
N CYS A 120 28.92 -37.77 -6.75
CA CYS A 120 29.42 -39.13 -6.59
C CYS A 120 28.75 -39.79 -5.37
N PRO A 121 28.12 -40.97 -5.51
CA PRO A 121 27.63 -41.72 -4.36
C PRO A 121 28.82 -42.37 -3.65
N ASN A 122 29.40 -41.65 -2.69
CA ASN A 122 30.15 -42.10 -1.49
C ASN A 122 31.15 -41.04 -1.02
N LEU A 123 30.64 -39.98 -0.39
CA LEU A 123 31.41 -39.23 0.59
C LEU A 123 30.85 -39.58 1.96
N THR A 124 31.71 -40.12 2.82
CA THR A 124 31.44 -40.43 4.22
C THR A 124 30.96 -39.17 4.96
N SER A 125 30.26 -39.38 6.07
CA SER A 125 29.55 -38.40 6.91
C SER A 125 30.40 -37.30 7.58
N SER A 126 31.52 -36.88 6.98
CA SER A 126 32.35 -35.75 7.42
C SER A 126 32.26 -34.53 6.50
N ASP A 127 31.67 -34.65 5.30
CA ASP A 127 31.51 -33.51 4.36
C ASP A 127 30.08 -32.97 4.31
N THR A 128 29.15 -33.59 5.05
CA THR A 128 27.76 -33.13 5.21
C THR A 128 27.64 -31.81 5.98
N GLU A 129 28.67 -31.38 6.72
CA GLU A 129 28.71 -30.07 7.37
C GLU A 129 29.15 -28.92 6.43
N THR A 130 29.76 -29.23 5.28
CA THR A 130 30.21 -28.21 4.32
C THR A 130 29.21 -27.97 3.19
N MET A 131 28.31 -28.91 2.92
CA MET A 131 27.31 -28.82 1.83
C MET A 131 25.94 -28.27 2.26
N LEU A 132 25.75 -27.98 3.55
CA LEU A 132 24.58 -27.24 4.08
C LEU A 132 24.79 -25.71 4.11
N LYS A 133 25.88 -25.19 3.52
CA LYS A 133 26.21 -23.75 3.54
C LYS A 133 25.83 -22.95 2.28
N ASP A 134 25.34 -23.61 1.22
CA ASP A 134 24.95 -22.94 -0.04
C ASP A 134 23.44 -22.95 -0.34
N ILE A 135 22.61 -23.39 0.61
CA ILE A 135 21.26 -22.85 0.70
C ILE A 135 21.48 -21.44 1.29
N PRO A 136 21.20 -20.33 0.57
CA PRO A 136 21.13 -19.05 1.25
C PRO A 136 20.16 -19.29 2.38
N PRO A 137 20.51 -19.03 3.65
CA PRO A 137 19.56 -19.23 4.73
C PRO A 137 18.27 -18.59 4.25
N GLN A 138 17.22 -19.40 4.10
CA GLN A 138 15.92 -18.85 4.40
C GLN A 138 16.13 -18.46 5.85
N THR A 139 16.43 -17.19 6.05
CA THR A 139 16.30 -16.52 7.33
C THR A 139 14.82 -16.67 7.66
N GLY A 140 14.44 -17.87 8.12
CA GLY A 140 13.47 -17.98 9.19
C GLY A 140 14.09 -17.15 10.27
N ASP A 141 13.52 -15.97 10.44
CA ASP A 141 13.73 -14.99 11.49
C ASP A 141 14.69 -15.50 12.59
N THR A 142 16.00 -15.41 12.34
CA THR A 142 16.95 -15.26 13.44
C THR A 142 16.45 -14.04 14.15
N GLU A 143 16.01 -14.18 15.41
CA GLU A 143 15.53 -13.12 16.30
C GLU A 143 16.29 -11.83 15.98
N GLU A 144 15.72 -11.04 15.06
CA GLU A 144 16.35 -9.82 14.59
C GLU A 144 16.29 -8.93 15.81
N ASP A 145 17.46 -8.47 16.29
CA ASP A 145 17.56 -7.49 17.36
C ASP A 145 16.40 -6.48 17.16
N PRO A 146 15.47 -6.34 18.12
CA PRO A 146 14.31 -5.48 17.95
C PRO A 146 14.71 -4.05 17.52
N GLY A 147 15.91 -3.59 17.90
CA GLY A 147 16.51 -2.32 17.50
C GLY A 147 16.99 -2.22 16.05
N ALA A 148 17.15 -3.34 15.34
CA ALA A 148 17.72 -3.38 13.99
C ALA A 148 16.83 -2.73 12.92
N ARG A 149 15.54 -2.53 13.22
CA ARG A 149 14.56 -1.95 12.29
C ARG A 149 14.28 -0.47 12.52
N HIS A 150 14.78 0.13 13.61
CA HIS A 150 14.51 1.52 13.99
C HIS A 150 15.75 2.39 13.86
N PHE A 151 15.60 3.50 13.15
CA PHE A 151 16.67 4.45 12.91
C PHE A 151 16.21 5.88 13.19
N PHE A 152 17.16 6.76 13.43
CA PHE A 152 16.93 8.19 13.57
C PHE A 152 17.99 8.98 12.81
N SER A 153 17.73 10.27 12.65
CA SER A 153 18.74 11.23 12.23
C SER A 153 18.50 12.57 12.90
N VAL A 154 19.58 13.21 13.34
CA VAL A 154 19.60 14.62 13.75
C VAL A 154 20.15 15.40 12.56
N LEU A 155 19.35 16.30 12.01
CA LEU A 155 19.71 17.02 10.80
C LEU A 155 20.25 18.40 11.14
N THR A 156 21.43 18.72 10.64
CA THR A 156 22.11 19.99 10.93
C THR A 156 22.58 20.68 9.65
N SER A 157 22.73 22.00 9.74
CA SER A 157 23.32 22.81 8.67
C SER A 157 24.80 22.45 8.46
N GLN A 158 25.51 22.08 9.52
CA GLN A 158 26.93 21.74 9.49
C GLN A 158 27.19 20.43 8.73
N THR A 159 26.36 19.41 8.96
CA THR A 159 26.47 18.14 8.23
C THR A 159 26.17 18.34 6.75
N ALA A 160 25.18 19.18 6.40
CA ALA A 160 24.91 19.56 5.01
C ALA A 160 26.11 20.24 4.36
N ARG A 161 26.75 21.21 5.04
CA ARG A 161 27.99 21.85 4.56
C ARG A 161 29.13 20.87 4.32
N ASN A 162 29.26 19.84 5.17
CA ASN A 162 30.28 18.81 5.02
C ASN A 162 30.03 17.89 3.82
N LEU A 163 28.76 17.60 3.50
CA LEU A 163 28.37 16.80 2.33
C LEU A 163 28.52 17.58 1.02
N TYR A 164 28.15 18.86 1.01
CA TYR A 164 28.10 19.70 -0.19
C TYR A 164 29.26 20.70 -0.31
N LYS A 165 30.46 20.30 0.13
CA LYS A 165 31.66 21.15 0.10
C LYS A 165 31.83 21.84 -1.26
N GLY A 166 31.90 23.18 -1.26
CA GLY A 166 32.06 23.99 -2.46
C GLY A 166 30.77 24.58 -3.05
N SER A 167 29.60 24.26 -2.50
CA SER A 167 28.33 24.89 -2.88
C SER A 167 28.03 26.13 -2.01
N PRO A 168 27.44 27.21 -2.57
CA PRO A 168 27.01 28.37 -1.80
C PRO A 168 25.73 28.04 -1.01
N LEU A 169 25.87 27.27 0.08
CA LEU A 169 24.80 27.07 1.05
C LEU A 169 24.64 28.36 1.87
N ASN A 170 23.41 28.84 2.02
CA ASN A 170 23.13 29.97 2.92
C ASN A 170 23.51 29.60 4.37
N ALA A 171 24.15 30.49 5.12
CA ALA A 171 24.67 30.16 6.46
C ALA A 171 23.69 30.47 7.61
N ASN A 172 22.75 31.40 7.39
CA ASN A 172 21.76 31.79 8.41
C ASN A 172 20.49 30.97 8.24
N MET A 173 20.40 29.84 8.94
CA MET A 173 19.20 29.01 8.91
C MET A 173 18.78 28.67 10.34
N ASP A 174 17.71 29.34 10.79
CA ASP A 174 16.89 28.87 11.91
C ASP A 174 16.06 27.66 11.45
N LEU A 175 16.74 26.58 11.05
CA LEU A 175 16.15 25.33 10.58
C LEU A 175 16.63 24.20 11.48
N ALA A 176 15.67 23.52 12.08
CA ALA A 176 15.90 22.38 12.94
C ALA A 176 14.99 21.25 12.53
N ALA A 177 15.58 20.07 12.38
CA ALA A 177 14.84 18.89 11.99
C ALA A 177 15.43 17.63 12.62
N THR A 178 14.53 16.70 12.90
CA THR A 178 14.86 15.34 13.33
C THR A 178 14.00 14.37 12.54
N ALA A 179 14.55 13.19 12.27
CA ALA A 179 13.87 12.16 11.51
C ALA A 179 13.84 10.83 12.28
N ARG A 180 12.78 10.06 12.05
CA ARG A 180 12.63 8.66 12.44
C ARG A 180 12.47 7.83 11.19
N PHE A 181 13.08 6.65 11.18
CA PHE A 181 12.92 5.70 10.09
C PHE A 181 12.63 4.32 10.63
N GLU A 182 11.80 3.59 9.90
CA GLU A 182 11.45 2.23 10.23
C GLU A 182 11.44 1.34 9.00
N LEU A 183 12.22 0.27 9.07
CA LEU A 183 12.27 -0.73 8.02
C LEU A 183 11.21 -1.80 8.28
N HIS A 184 10.17 -1.83 7.46
CA HIS A 184 9.10 -2.83 7.52
C HIS A 184 8.83 -3.37 6.12
N ASN A 185 8.84 -4.70 5.95
CA ASN A 185 8.58 -5.37 4.66
C ASN A 185 9.38 -4.83 3.45
N ARG A 186 10.66 -4.46 3.64
CA ARG A 186 11.51 -3.81 2.62
C ARG A 186 11.07 -2.40 2.21
N HIS A 187 10.18 -1.78 2.96
CA HIS A 187 9.81 -0.38 2.85
C HIS A 187 10.43 0.39 4.02
N LEU A 188 11.02 1.55 3.74
CA LEU A 188 11.58 2.43 4.76
C LEU A 188 10.60 3.57 4.95
N TYR A 189 9.78 3.46 5.99
CA TYR A 189 8.89 4.52 6.42
C TYR A 189 9.73 5.58 7.11
N PHE A 190 9.42 6.85 6.85
CA PHE A 190 10.11 7.96 7.48
C PHE A 190 9.12 8.96 8.07
N SER A 191 9.52 9.58 9.17
CA SER A 191 8.74 10.57 9.90
C SER A 191 9.64 11.73 10.24
N LEU A 192 9.30 12.90 9.72
CA LEU A 192 10.08 14.12 9.87
C LEU A 192 9.34 15.05 10.81
N TYR A 193 10.08 15.62 11.75
CA TYR A 193 9.60 16.69 12.60
C TYR A 193 10.54 17.88 12.50
N CYS A 194 10.01 19.00 12.02
CA CYS A 194 10.78 20.18 11.65
C CYS A 194 10.10 21.42 12.21
N ASN A 195 10.89 22.44 12.57
CA ASN A 195 10.33 23.76 12.89
C ASN A 195 9.72 24.47 11.67
N ARG A 196 10.13 24.08 10.45
CA ARG A 196 9.57 24.52 9.17
C ARG A 196 9.45 23.33 8.22
N ARG A 197 8.32 23.19 7.51
CA ARG A 197 8.10 22.09 6.56
C ARG A 197 9.08 22.17 5.37
N PRO A 198 9.79 21.08 5.04
CA PRO A 198 10.67 21.02 3.86
C PRO A 198 9.87 20.86 2.56
N LYS A 199 10.51 21.16 1.42
CA LYS A 199 9.99 20.92 0.07
C LYS A 199 10.21 19.49 -0.39
N SER A 200 11.37 18.93 -0.09
CA SER A 200 11.71 17.55 -0.44
C SER A 200 12.64 16.92 0.60
N VAL A 201 12.68 15.59 0.55
CA VAL A 201 13.64 14.75 1.26
C VAL A 201 14.47 13.97 0.25
N GLN A 202 15.77 13.91 0.49
CA GLN A 202 16.74 13.20 -0.32
C GLN A 202 17.45 12.15 0.54
N PHE A 203 17.53 10.93 0.03
CA PHE A 203 18.36 9.87 0.58
C PHE A 203 19.62 9.75 -0.25
N GLN A 204 20.78 9.90 0.37
CA GLN A 204 22.06 10.00 -0.33
C GLN A 204 23.19 9.29 0.40
N LEU A 205 24.32 9.13 -0.28
CA LEU A 205 25.56 8.62 0.31
C LEU A 205 26.48 9.77 0.75
N ALA A 206 27.52 9.45 1.51
CA ALA A 206 28.50 10.41 2.01
C ALA A 206 29.26 11.18 0.92
N ASN A 207 29.31 10.65 -0.31
CA ASN A 207 29.91 11.29 -1.47
C ASN A 207 28.97 12.28 -2.19
N GLY A 208 27.72 12.42 -1.73
CA GLY A 208 26.71 13.29 -2.33
C GLY A 208 25.81 12.62 -3.38
N ASP A 209 26.00 11.32 -3.67
CA ASP A 209 25.15 10.61 -4.63
C ASP A 209 23.74 10.45 -4.08
N ILE A 210 22.76 11.06 -4.76
CA ILE A 210 21.34 10.94 -4.43
C ILE A 210 20.82 9.61 -4.96
N ILE A 211 20.32 8.77 -4.05
CA ILE A 211 19.74 7.46 -4.35
C ILE A 211 18.24 7.59 -4.61
N GLU A 212 17.55 8.40 -3.80
CA GLU A 212 16.10 8.60 -3.84
C GLU A 212 15.76 10.03 -3.43
N GLU A 213 14.76 10.62 -4.08
CA GLU A 213 14.22 11.94 -3.74
C GLU A 213 12.69 11.91 -3.76
N GLN A 214 12.07 12.49 -2.73
CA GLN A 214 10.61 12.62 -2.64
C GLN A 214 10.24 14.07 -2.33
N THR A 215 9.30 14.61 -3.09
CA THR A 215 8.75 15.95 -2.90
C THR A 215 7.49 15.89 -2.06
N PHE A 216 7.31 16.86 -1.16
CA PHE A 216 6.13 16.94 -0.31
C PHE A 216 5.04 17.81 -0.94
N LEU A 217 3.82 17.31 -0.88
CA LEU A 217 2.60 17.98 -1.29
C LEU A 217 2.05 18.93 -0.23
N SER A 218 0.89 19.55 -0.55
CA SER A 218 -0.03 20.10 0.44
C SER A 218 -0.27 19.12 1.60
N ASN A 219 -0.31 19.64 2.82
CA ASN A 219 -0.45 18.83 4.02
C ASN A 219 -1.72 17.96 3.95
N SER A 220 -1.58 16.67 4.24
CA SER A 220 -2.75 15.86 4.57
C SER A 220 -3.39 16.33 5.87
N PHE A 221 -4.64 15.92 6.10
CA PHE A 221 -5.31 16.12 7.38
C PHE A 221 -4.46 15.60 8.56
N TYR A 222 -3.88 14.40 8.43
CA TYR A 222 -3.01 13.83 9.46
C TYR A 222 -1.77 14.69 9.72
N GLU A 223 -1.07 15.11 8.67
CA GLU A 223 0.14 15.94 8.80
C GLU A 223 -0.15 17.32 9.38
N GLN A 224 -1.29 17.91 9.02
CA GLN A 224 -1.73 19.20 9.56
C GLN A 224 -2.00 19.11 11.06
N GLU A 225 -2.70 18.07 11.51
CA GLU A 225 -3.06 17.88 12.92
C GLU A 225 -1.85 17.48 13.78
N THR A 226 -0.94 16.67 13.24
CA THR A 226 0.23 16.17 13.98
C THR A 226 1.46 17.08 13.89
N GLY A 227 1.52 17.98 12.90
CA GLY A 227 2.70 18.79 12.60
C GLY A 227 3.89 17.97 12.07
N LYS A 228 3.67 16.70 11.69
CA LYS A 228 4.69 15.79 11.15
C LYS A 228 4.63 15.79 9.62
N THR A 229 5.75 15.45 8.99
CA THR A 229 5.77 15.13 7.55
C THR A 229 6.13 13.66 7.40
N CYS A 230 5.30 12.91 6.68
CA CYS A 230 5.35 11.45 6.63
C CYS A 230 5.58 10.97 5.20
N GLY A 231 6.27 9.85 5.05
CA GLY A 231 6.40 9.22 3.75
C GLY A 231 7.05 7.85 3.81
N VAL A 232 7.22 7.25 2.65
CA VAL A 232 7.77 5.91 2.54
C VAL A 232 8.67 5.77 1.31
N TRP A 233 9.87 5.26 1.51
CA TRP A 233 10.68 4.76 0.41
C TRP A 233 10.32 3.29 0.19
N ARG A 234 9.58 2.99 -0.88
CA ARG A 234 9.10 1.64 -1.14
C ARG A 234 10.15 0.78 -1.84
N ARG A 235 10.13 -0.52 -1.57
CA ARG A 235 10.91 -1.55 -2.30
C ARG A 235 12.41 -1.27 -2.28
N LEU A 236 12.98 -1.13 -1.09
CA LEU A 236 14.42 -0.89 -0.95
C LEU A 236 15.21 -2.01 -1.61
N SER A 237 16.12 -1.59 -2.50
CA SER A 237 17.09 -2.48 -3.13
C SER A 237 17.95 -3.21 -2.09
N LYS A 238 18.57 -4.32 -2.48
CA LYS A 238 19.51 -5.04 -1.59
C LYS A 238 20.69 -4.15 -1.19
N GLU A 239 21.13 -3.26 -2.08
CA GLU A 239 22.20 -2.30 -1.85
C GLU A 239 21.78 -1.20 -0.87
N SER A 240 20.62 -0.58 -1.06
CA SER A 240 20.07 0.44 -0.14
C SER A 240 19.88 -0.11 1.27
N LYS A 241 19.38 -1.36 1.40
CA LYS A 241 19.27 -2.04 2.71
C LYS A 241 20.62 -2.27 3.36
N ARG A 242 21.65 -2.56 2.57
CA ARG A 242 23.03 -2.69 3.07
C ARG A 242 23.57 -1.34 3.55
N HIS A 243 23.37 -0.28 2.78
CA HIS A 243 23.76 1.08 3.21
C HIS A 243 23.05 1.52 4.49
N LEU A 244 21.77 1.20 4.64
CA LEU A 244 21.02 1.48 5.86
C LEU A 244 21.57 0.68 7.07
N ARG A 245 21.83 -0.62 6.89
CA ARG A 245 22.40 -1.50 7.94
C ARG A 245 23.81 -1.08 8.37
N ASP A 246 24.63 -0.68 7.40
CA ASP A 246 25.99 -0.19 7.62
C ASP A 246 26.02 1.28 8.08
N GLU A 247 24.84 1.92 8.27
CA GLU A 247 24.68 3.32 8.66
C GLU A 247 25.39 4.31 7.70
N LYS A 248 25.48 3.96 6.41
CA LYS A 248 26.13 4.79 5.37
C LYS A 248 25.17 5.75 4.66
N LEU A 249 23.88 5.65 4.97
CA LEU A 249 22.84 6.48 4.37
C LEU A 249 22.77 7.82 5.10
N PHE A 250 22.68 8.90 4.33
CA PHE A 250 22.38 10.25 4.80
C PHE A 250 20.99 10.66 4.32
N VAL A 251 20.30 11.40 5.16
CA VAL A 251 19.06 12.09 4.79
C VAL A 251 19.36 13.58 4.70
N THR A 252 18.84 14.22 3.67
CA THR A 252 18.90 15.68 3.48
C THR A 252 17.51 16.21 3.26
N LEU A 253 17.16 17.25 4.01
CA LEU A 253 15.93 18.01 3.81
C LEU A 253 16.25 19.28 3.05
N VAL A 254 15.42 19.58 2.06
CA VAL A 254 15.60 20.73 1.15
C VAL A 254 14.43 21.67 1.31
N TRP A 255 14.72 22.95 1.53
CA TRP A 255 13.75 24.05 1.61
C TRP A 255 13.90 24.98 0.38
N GLU A 256 13.41 26.22 0.45
CA GLU A 256 13.59 27.23 -0.60
C GLU A 256 15.04 27.75 -0.61
N ASP A 257 15.49 28.38 -1.70
CA ASP A 257 16.78 29.11 -1.77
C ASP A 257 18.04 28.33 -1.36
N ILE A 258 18.13 27.06 -1.75
CA ILE A 258 19.31 26.20 -1.50
C ILE A 258 19.51 25.95 0.03
N GLN A 259 18.44 26.08 0.81
CA GLN A 259 18.45 25.77 2.24
C GLN A 259 18.37 24.26 2.49
N MET A 260 19.38 23.73 3.18
CA MET A 260 19.52 22.28 3.40
C MET A 260 20.00 21.98 4.82
N THR A 261 19.41 20.94 5.42
CA THR A 261 19.95 20.29 6.62
C THR A 261 20.12 18.81 6.33
N SER A 262 21.20 18.21 6.83
CA SER A 262 21.51 16.81 6.56
C SER A 262 21.88 16.09 7.84
N GLY A 263 21.70 14.77 7.85
CA GLY A 263 22.08 13.92 8.96
C GLY A 263 22.33 12.49 8.52
N GLN A 264 23.21 11.79 9.21
CA GLN A 264 23.43 10.37 9.00
C GLN A 264 22.27 9.57 9.62
N VAL A 265 21.83 8.51 8.96
CA VAL A 265 20.80 7.60 9.47
C VAL A 265 21.47 6.55 10.35
N ARG A 266 21.14 6.56 11.65
CA ARG A 266 21.78 5.72 12.69
C ARG A 266 20.74 4.90 13.45
N ARG A 267 21.13 3.72 13.96
CA ARG A 267 20.24 2.90 14.80
C ARG A 267 20.26 3.37 16.25
N HIS A 268 19.12 3.20 16.95
CA HIS A 268 19.06 3.43 18.38
C HIS A 268 17.98 2.58 19.06
N LYS A 269 18.38 1.80 20.09
CA LYS A 269 17.50 0.89 20.83
C LYS A 269 16.31 1.58 21.52
N SER A 270 16.51 2.78 22.06
CA SER A 270 15.48 3.52 22.80
C SER A 270 14.32 4.02 21.93
N LEU A 271 14.41 3.90 20.60
CA LEU A 271 13.32 4.24 19.69
C LEU A 271 12.12 3.30 19.83
N LEU A 272 12.33 2.05 20.26
CA LEU A 272 11.23 1.11 20.48
C LEU A 272 10.28 1.54 21.60
N THR A 273 10.81 2.22 22.61
CA THR A 273 10.07 2.64 23.79
C THR A 273 9.72 4.13 23.76
N GLU A 274 10.00 4.83 22.65
CA GLU A 274 9.69 6.25 22.47
C GLU A 274 8.16 6.48 22.53
N GLN A 275 7.72 7.20 23.56
CA GLN A 275 6.33 7.62 23.74
C GLN A 275 6.16 9.12 23.49
N TYR A 276 7.17 9.90 23.89
CA TYR A 276 7.26 11.33 23.65
C TYR A 276 8.63 11.66 23.05
N SER A 277 8.69 12.79 22.37
CA SER A 277 9.92 13.29 21.76
C SER A 277 10.12 14.77 22.08
N SER A 278 11.29 15.28 21.76
CA SER A 278 11.51 16.73 21.67
C SER A 278 12.48 17.03 20.52
N LEU A 279 12.26 18.11 19.79
CA LEU A 279 13.25 18.71 18.89
C LEU A 279 13.95 19.81 19.68
N LEU A 280 15.24 19.62 19.90
CA LEU A 280 16.09 20.55 20.63
C LEU A 280 16.74 21.48 19.61
N HIS A 281 16.58 22.78 19.78
CA HIS A 281 17.19 23.74 18.87
C HIS A 281 17.64 25.01 19.59
N ASN A 282 18.83 25.50 19.22
CA ASN A 282 19.27 26.84 19.56
C ASN A 282 20.05 27.41 18.37
N ALA A 283 19.41 28.33 17.64
CA ALA A 283 19.97 29.00 16.48
C ALA A 283 21.23 29.83 16.80
N ALA A 284 21.35 30.38 18.01
CA ALA A 284 22.49 31.21 18.40
C ALA A 284 23.82 30.42 18.45
N TYR A 285 23.73 29.12 18.75
CA TYR A 285 24.88 28.23 18.89
C TYR A 285 24.94 27.14 17.80
N ASP A 286 24.05 27.17 16.80
CA ASP A 286 23.90 26.14 15.76
C ASP A 286 23.79 24.72 16.35
N ILE A 287 23.07 24.62 17.48
CA ILE A 287 22.86 23.36 18.20
C ILE A 287 21.51 22.78 17.77
N THR A 288 21.53 21.56 17.26
CA THR A 288 20.32 20.79 16.98
C THR A 288 20.41 19.43 17.63
N GLY A 289 19.32 18.99 18.23
CA GLY A 289 19.23 17.68 18.85
C GLY A 289 17.81 17.16 18.88
N THR A 290 17.67 15.98 19.46
CA THR A 290 16.41 15.32 19.68
C THR A 290 16.45 14.58 21.00
N ALA A 291 15.32 14.54 21.70
CA ALA A 291 15.15 13.72 22.88
C ALA A 291 14.11 12.63 22.61
N PHE A 292 14.36 11.42 23.11
CA PHE A 292 13.41 10.31 23.19
C PHE A 292 13.03 10.14 24.64
N ILE A 293 11.73 10.10 24.93
CA ILE A 293 11.21 9.98 26.29
C ILE A 293 10.33 8.73 26.33
N ALA A 294 10.72 7.80 27.19
CA ALA A 294 9.98 6.59 27.50
C ALA A 294 9.49 6.66 28.94
N LEU A 295 8.20 6.38 29.16
CA LEU A 295 7.64 6.28 30.50
C LEU A 295 7.44 4.81 30.85
N SER A 296 7.76 4.45 32.08
CA SER A 296 7.42 3.14 32.64
C SER A 296 6.37 3.31 33.72
N THR A 297 5.19 2.74 33.51
CA THR A 297 4.11 2.69 34.50
C THR A 297 3.92 1.32 35.13
N THR A 298 4.88 0.40 34.92
CA THR A 298 4.84 -0.99 35.44
C THR A 298 4.68 -1.07 36.96
N THR A 299 5.20 -0.07 37.68
CA THR A 299 5.03 0.12 39.13
C THR A 299 4.17 1.37 39.37
N PRO A 300 2.84 1.25 39.48
CA PRO A 300 1.94 2.41 39.57
C PRO A 300 2.22 3.36 40.75
N SER A 301 2.83 2.85 41.83
CA SER A 301 3.23 3.62 43.00
C SER A 301 4.50 4.47 42.78
N MET A 302 5.36 4.08 41.84
CA MET A 302 6.63 4.75 41.53
C MET A 302 6.89 4.62 40.02
N PRO A 303 6.23 5.42 39.17
CA PRO A 303 6.55 5.47 37.76
C PRO A 303 7.97 6.03 37.53
N SER A 304 8.61 5.62 36.45
CA SER A 304 9.91 6.16 36.05
C SER A 304 9.85 6.78 34.65
N VAL A 305 10.72 7.77 34.44
CA VAL A 305 10.95 8.42 33.16
C VAL A 305 12.36 8.08 32.71
N HIS A 306 12.49 7.55 31.50
CA HIS A 306 13.77 7.32 30.83
C HIS A 306 13.89 8.33 29.69
N LEU A 307 14.95 9.14 29.74
CA LEU A 307 15.21 10.21 28.79
C LEU A 307 16.53 9.90 28.08
N THR A 308 16.46 9.77 26.76
CA THR A 308 17.64 9.71 25.89
C THR A 308 17.74 11.02 25.13
N VAL A 309 18.88 11.69 25.19
CA VAL A 309 19.13 12.97 24.49
C VAL A 309 20.26 12.77 23.49
N LEU A 310 20.01 13.12 22.25
CA LEU A 310 20.95 13.06 21.14
C LEU A 310 21.11 14.45 20.56
N PHE A 311 22.31 15.01 20.57
CA PHE A 311 22.50 16.37 20.09
C PHE A 311 23.82 16.53 19.35
N SER A 312 23.83 17.43 18.37
CA SER A 312 24.98 17.78 17.56
C SER A 312 25.28 19.25 17.77
N THR A 313 26.54 19.55 18.03
CA THR A 313 27.05 20.92 18.15
C THR A 313 28.35 21.04 17.36
N PRO A 314 28.74 22.26 16.94
CA PRO A 314 30.07 22.50 16.41
C PRO A 314 31.13 22.01 17.42
N PRO A 315 32.23 21.39 16.95
CA PRO A 315 33.27 20.88 17.83
C PRO A 315 33.86 22.02 18.67
N HIS A 316 33.77 21.88 20.00
CA HIS A 316 34.37 22.84 20.93
C HIS A 316 35.90 22.77 20.79
N ALA A 317 36.63 23.88 20.66
CA ALA A 317 38.08 23.86 20.37
C ALA A 317 38.95 23.19 21.46
N THR A 318 38.36 22.79 22.59
CA THR A 318 39.00 22.24 23.80
C THR A 318 38.59 20.79 24.08
N VAL A 319 38.56 19.91 23.07
CA VAL A 319 38.11 18.49 23.14
C VAL A 319 39.00 17.55 23.98
N GLN A 320 40.02 18.04 24.69
CA GLN A 320 40.96 17.17 25.42
C GLN A 320 40.57 16.83 26.87
N LYS A 321 39.45 17.37 27.39
CA LYS A 321 39.03 17.16 28.78
C LYS A 321 37.59 16.67 28.88
N ASP A 322 37.28 16.10 30.04
CA ASP A 322 35.93 15.69 30.43
C ASP A 322 34.98 16.91 30.42
N ILE A 323 33.83 16.77 29.76
CA ILE A 323 32.81 17.82 29.69
C ILE A 323 31.57 17.37 30.47
N PHE A 324 31.08 18.23 31.37
CA PHE A 324 29.84 18.01 32.11
C PHE A 324 28.65 18.62 31.37
N ILE A 325 27.54 17.90 31.35
CA ILE A 325 26.32 18.27 30.66
C ILE A 325 25.16 18.16 31.65
N GLY A 326 24.47 19.27 31.89
CA GLY A 326 23.23 19.28 32.65
C GLY A 326 22.05 18.92 31.76
N ILE A 327 21.19 18.01 32.22
CA ILE A 327 19.97 17.60 31.54
C ILE A 327 18.80 17.83 32.48
N LYS A 328 17.81 18.58 31.99
CA LYS A 328 16.60 18.92 32.75
C LYS A 328 15.36 18.59 31.94
N LEU A 329 14.41 17.87 32.56
CA LEU A 329 13.03 17.75 32.09
C LEU A 329 12.15 18.43 33.13
N GLU A 330 11.45 19.50 32.74
CA GLU A 330 10.62 20.29 33.66
C GLU A 330 9.28 20.70 33.05
N ASP A 331 8.31 20.98 33.92
CA ASP A 331 7.10 21.71 33.53
C ASP A 331 7.47 23.19 33.29
N ALA A 332 7.20 23.74 32.09
CA ALA A 332 7.56 25.11 31.77
C ALA A 332 6.85 26.15 32.65
N HIS A 333 5.67 25.84 33.19
CA HIS A 333 4.91 26.79 34.01
C HIS A 333 5.40 26.85 35.46
N ASN A 334 5.51 25.69 36.12
CA ASN A 334 5.85 25.62 37.55
C ASN A 334 7.33 25.33 37.83
N ARG A 335 8.15 25.09 36.80
CA ARG A 335 9.59 24.73 36.90
C ARG A 335 9.87 23.53 37.81
N SER A 336 8.84 22.71 38.10
CA SER A 336 9.01 21.45 38.80
C SER A 336 9.76 20.50 37.88
N SER A 337 10.96 20.08 38.31
CA SER A 337 11.84 19.23 37.52
C SER A 337 11.49 17.77 37.76
N LEU A 338 11.19 17.02 36.71
CA LEU A 338 11.02 15.57 36.74
C LEU A 338 12.37 14.84 36.66
N VAL A 339 13.28 15.41 35.87
CA VAL A 339 14.67 14.95 35.74
C VAL A 339 15.56 16.17 35.85
N ASN A 340 16.62 16.09 36.64
CA ASN A 340 17.63 17.13 36.77
C ASN A 340 18.97 16.46 37.11
N GLU A 341 19.68 16.05 36.07
CA GLU A 341 20.89 15.24 36.19
C GLU A 341 22.09 15.94 35.55
N VAL A 342 23.28 15.69 36.06
CA VAL A 342 24.54 16.14 35.44
C VAL A 342 25.32 14.91 35.00
N VAL A 343 25.52 14.80 33.69
CA VAL A 343 26.20 13.66 33.07
C VAL A 343 27.60 14.09 32.63
N LYS A 344 28.57 13.21 32.86
CA LYS A 344 29.94 13.37 32.39
C LYS A 344 30.08 12.75 31.00
N LEU A 345 30.51 13.52 30.01
CA LEU A 345 30.81 13.04 28.66
C LEU A 345 32.32 12.84 28.52
N GLU A 346 32.74 11.59 28.35
CA GLU A 346 34.16 11.22 28.26
C GLU A 346 34.78 11.54 26.90
N LYS A 347 34.01 11.45 25.81
CA LYS A 347 34.47 11.66 24.44
C LYS A 347 33.43 12.43 23.63
N TRP A 348 33.89 13.47 22.97
CA TRP A 348 33.08 14.24 22.04
C TRP A 348 32.91 13.49 20.72
N GLN A 349 31.68 13.36 20.27
CA GLN A 349 31.30 12.76 18.99
C GLN A 349 30.58 13.80 18.13
N GLU A 350 30.40 13.50 16.85
CA GLU A 350 29.60 14.34 15.94
C GLU A 350 28.15 14.47 16.42
N VAL A 351 27.57 13.37 16.92
CA VAL A 351 26.29 13.39 17.65
C VAL A 351 26.53 12.73 18.99
N ASN A 352 26.35 13.49 20.07
CA ASN A 352 26.54 13.01 21.43
C ASN A 352 25.24 12.38 21.93
N SER A 353 25.33 11.22 22.60
CA SER A 353 24.19 10.50 23.17
C SER A 353 24.30 10.46 24.69
N LEU A 354 23.21 10.81 25.38
CA LEU A 354 23.11 10.82 26.84
C LEU A 354 21.84 10.07 27.25
N GLU A 355 21.95 9.15 28.22
CA GLU A 355 20.81 8.43 28.79
C GLU A 355 20.71 8.74 30.29
N VAL A 356 19.54 9.22 30.73
CA VAL A 356 19.25 9.49 32.14
C VAL A 356 17.88 8.95 32.51
N SER A 357 17.69 8.60 33.78
CA SER A 357 16.42 8.11 34.28
C SER A 357 16.08 8.74 35.63
N GLY A 358 14.82 9.07 35.85
CA GLY A 358 14.33 9.62 37.11
C GLY A 358 13.06 8.91 37.57
N VAL A 359 12.91 8.72 38.88
CA VAL A 359 11.65 8.28 39.48
C VAL A 359 10.73 9.49 39.63
N THR A 360 9.45 9.33 39.35
CA THR A 360 8.47 10.41 39.44
C THR A 360 7.17 9.97 40.10
N THR A 361 6.21 10.89 40.24
CA THR A 361 4.86 10.62 40.73
C THR A 361 3.86 10.60 39.58
N SER A 362 2.72 9.91 39.75
CA SER A 362 1.68 9.87 38.72
C SER A 362 1.12 11.27 38.38
N ASP A 363 1.11 12.22 39.33
CA ASP A 363 0.66 13.59 39.08
C ASP A 363 1.60 14.35 38.14
N LEU A 364 2.91 14.24 38.38
CA LEU A 364 3.94 14.84 37.50
C LEU A 364 3.94 14.20 36.11
N LEU A 365 3.72 12.88 36.03
CA LEU A 365 3.59 12.17 34.76
C LEU A 365 2.36 12.63 33.97
N ASN A 366 1.23 12.86 34.65
CA ASN A 366 0.02 13.39 34.02
C ASN A 366 0.22 14.81 33.48
N LYS A 367 1.05 15.63 34.16
CA LYS A 367 1.41 16.96 33.67
C LYS A 367 2.22 16.88 32.37
N LEU A 368 3.15 15.92 32.22
CA LEU A 368 3.87 15.71 30.96
C LEU A 368 2.94 15.40 29.78
N SER A 369 1.82 14.72 30.04
CA SER A 369 0.89 14.24 29.00
C SER A 369 -0.16 15.27 28.59
N ARG A 370 -0.34 16.37 29.34
CA ARG A 370 -1.42 17.35 29.12
C ARG A 370 -0.92 18.53 28.29
N HIS A 371 -1.67 18.89 27.25
CA HIS A 371 -1.34 20.05 26.40
C HIS A 371 -1.21 21.38 27.18
N THR A 372 -1.89 21.51 28.33
CA THR A 372 -1.87 22.72 29.16
C THR A 372 -0.57 22.91 29.92
N HIS A 373 0.24 21.85 30.04
CA HIS A 373 1.52 21.86 30.73
C HIS A 373 2.61 21.59 29.69
N GLN A 374 3.16 22.66 29.13
CA GLN A 374 4.21 22.57 28.11
C GLN A 374 5.51 22.08 28.76
N ALA A 375 5.67 20.78 28.92
CA ALA A 375 6.92 20.23 29.42
C ALA A 375 8.07 20.57 28.46
N LYS A 376 9.25 20.81 29.01
CA LYS A 376 10.43 21.27 28.29
C LYS A 376 11.64 20.42 28.67
N VAL A 377 12.38 19.99 27.65
CA VAL A 377 13.72 19.39 27.80
C VAL A 377 14.74 20.48 27.56
N THR A 378 15.68 20.63 28.49
CA THR A 378 16.80 21.57 28.42
C THR A 378 18.09 20.81 28.63
N VAL A 379 19.05 21.03 27.74
CA VAL A 379 20.42 20.52 27.85
C VAL A 379 21.35 21.71 27.96
N THR A 380 22.21 21.71 28.97
CA THR A 380 23.16 22.80 29.24
C THR A 380 24.58 22.25 29.23
N ILE A 381 25.45 22.81 28.40
CA ILE A 381 26.87 22.46 28.39
C ILE A 381 27.54 23.23 29.53
N LEU A 382 28.02 22.51 30.55
CA LEU A 382 28.60 23.09 31.78
C LEU A 382 30.11 23.29 31.69
N GLY A 383 30.76 22.66 30.69
CA GLY A 383 32.20 22.72 30.49
C GLY A 383 32.96 21.75 31.41
N GLU A 384 34.12 22.15 31.90
CA GLU A 384 35.03 21.29 32.71
C GLU A 384 34.58 21.12 34.17
N SER A 385 33.55 21.86 34.61
CA SER A 385 33.01 21.80 35.97
C SER A 385 31.56 21.29 35.97
N PRO A 386 31.16 20.47 36.96
CA PRO A 386 29.76 20.09 37.14
C PRO A 386 28.89 21.26 37.65
N THR A 387 29.49 22.38 38.05
CA THR A 387 28.76 23.59 38.42
C THR A 387 28.50 24.47 37.21
N PRO A 388 27.30 25.10 37.11
CA PRO A 388 26.99 25.96 35.98
C PRO A 388 27.98 27.13 35.90
N PRO A 389 28.48 27.45 34.69
CA PRO A 389 29.41 28.56 34.50
C PRO A 389 28.77 29.89 34.91
N VAL A 390 29.59 30.80 35.43
CA VAL A 390 29.17 32.16 35.78
C VAL A 390 29.17 32.98 34.48
N GLY A 391 28.02 33.08 33.81
CA GLY A 391 27.88 33.79 32.53
C GLY A 391 26.75 33.25 31.66
N GLU A 392 26.87 33.48 30.34
CA GLU A 392 25.98 32.87 29.36
C GLU A 392 26.09 31.35 29.37
N LYS A 393 24.95 30.68 29.37
CA LYS A 393 24.86 29.23 29.34
C LYS A 393 24.66 28.80 27.90
N GLU A 394 25.57 27.97 27.40
CA GLU A 394 25.36 27.26 26.15
C GLU A 394 24.29 26.19 26.40
N GLU A 395 23.05 26.53 26.07
CA GLU A 395 21.89 25.69 26.29
C GLU A 395 21.12 25.41 24.99
N VAL A 396 20.59 24.21 24.87
CA VAL A 396 19.63 23.85 23.81
C VAL A 396 18.37 23.32 24.48
N SER A 397 17.22 23.68 23.93
CA SER A 397 15.96 23.25 24.52
C SER A 397 14.87 23.01 23.51
N GLY A 398 13.84 22.27 23.93
CA GLY A 398 12.68 21.95 23.11
C GLY A 398 11.49 21.55 23.95
N HIS A 399 10.29 21.76 23.41
CA HIS A 399 9.05 21.31 24.03
C HIS A 399 8.88 19.80 23.86
N VAL A 400 8.26 19.16 24.84
CA VAL A 400 7.86 17.76 24.76
C VAL A 400 6.63 17.65 23.85
N ILE A 401 6.70 16.75 22.90
CA ILE A 401 5.65 16.45 21.92
C ILE A 401 5.36 14.94 21.93
N PRO A 402 4.21 14.49 21.39
CA PRO A 402 3.99 13.08 21.13
C PRO A 402 5.09 12.50 20.24
N ARG A 403 5.36 11.19 20.39
CA ARG A 403 6.36 10.46 19.58
C ARG A 403 6.32 10.85 18.11
N ILE A 404 7.48 11.13 17.51
CA ILE A 404 7.59 11.66 16.13
C ILE A 404 7.16 10.65 15.06
N ARG A 405 7.18 9.35 15.37
CA ARG A 405 6.74 8.28 14.46
C ARG A 405 5.37 8.61 13.85
N CYS A 406 5.27 8.51 12.53
CA CYS A 406 4.04 8.65 11.77
C CYS A 406 3.28 7.32 11.82
N GLU A 407 2.42 7.20 12.82
CA GLU A 407 1.53 6.04 12.95
C GLU A 407 0.11 6.47 13.31
N MET A 408 -0.83 5.60 12.97
CA MET A 408 -2.21 5.66 13.39
C MET A 408 -2.63 4.30 13.91
N LEU A 409 -3.69 4.28 14.71
CA LEU A 409 -4.30 3.06 15.21
C LEU A 409 -5.54 2.78 14.39
N GLN A 410 -5.73 1.53 14.01
CA GLN A 410 -6.83 1.07 13.19
C GLN A 410 -7.47 -0.17 13.82
N ALA A 411 -8.80 -0.27 13.76
CA ALA A 411 -9.54 -1.48 14.10
C ALA A 411 -10.59 -1.77 13.04
N LEU A 412 -10.66 -3.04 12.62
CA LEU A 412 -11.83 -3.59 11.96
C LEU A 412 -12.73 -4.20 13.04
N LEU A 413 -13.99 -3.78 13.07
CA LEU A 413 -14.96 -4.17 14.08
C LEU A 413 -15.82 -5.27 13.49
N SER A 414 -15.71 -6.45 14.07
CA SER A 414 -16.51 -7.61 13.69
C SER A 414 -17.18 -8.20 14.92
N TYR A 415 -18.19 -9.03 14.68
CA TYR A 415 -18.66 -9.95 15.71
C TYR A 415 -17.53 -10.95 16.05
N SER A 416 -17.39 -11.32 17.32
CA SER A 416 -16.35 -12.24 17.76
C SER A 416 -16.92 -13.35 18.64
N THR A 417 -16.93 -14.57 18.09
CA THR A 417 -17.40 -15.81 18.74
C THR A 417 -16.54 -16.34 19.89
N LYS A 418 -15.36 -15.74 20.16
CA LYS A 418 -14.39 -16.26 21.16
C LYS A 418 -14.69 -15.92 22.62
N VAL A 419 -15.63 -15.01 22.91
CA VAL A 419 -16.15 -14.82 24.27
C VAL A 419 -17.49 -15.52 24.29
N THR A 420 -17.68 -16.43 25.24
CA THR A 420 -18.81 -17.38 25.34
C THR A 420 -20.15 -16.67 25.57
N ASP A 421 -20.63 -15.96 24.56
CA ASP A 421 -22.01 -15.48 24.53
C ASP A 421 -22.77 -16.28 23.48
N ASN A 422 -23.18 -17.50 23.86
CA ASN A 422 -23.97 -18.41 23.03
C ASN A 422 -25.40 -17.88 22.79
N THR A 423 -25.71 -16.64 23.16
CA THR A 423 -27.07 -16.07 23.08
C THR A 423 -27.28 -15.14 21.88
N ILE A 424 -26.23 -14.80 21.13
CA ILE A 424 -26.31 -13.93 19.95
C ILE A 424 -25.85 -14.72 18.73
N ASP A 425 -26.76 -14.98 17.81
CA ASP A 425 -26.46 -15.67 16.56
C ASP A 425 -25.75 -14.67 15.61
N PRO A 426 -24.45 -14.84 15.27
CA PRO A 426 -23.69 -13.93 14.39
C PRO A 426 -24.35 -13.69 13.02
N VAL A 427 -25.20 -14.63 12.62
CA VAL A 427 -25.87 -14.68 11.32
C VAL A 427 -27.03 -13.68 11.22
N THR A 428 -27.49 -13.08 12.32
CA THR A 428 -28.73 -12.27 12.31
C THR A 428 -28.53 -10.75 12.21
N THR A 429 -27.39 -10.18 12.61
CA THR A 429 -27.25 -8.70 12.67
C THR A 429 -26.49 -8.09 11.50
N GLY A 430 -25.49 -8.78 10.93
CA GLY A 430 -24.62 -8.21 9.87
C GLY A 430 -23.81 -6.98 10.32
N ALA A 431 -23.80 -6.68 11.63
CA ALA A 431 -23.14 -5.51 12.19
C ALA A 431 -21.62 -5.58 11.99
N HIS A 432 -21.06 -4.50 11.49
CA HIS A 432 -19.62 -4.37 11.30
C HIS A 432 -19.23 -2.89 11.31
N GLY A 433 -17.93 -2.62 11.36
CA GLY A 433 -17.45 -1.26 11.35
C GLY A 433 -15.96 -1.16 11.16
N LEU A 434 -15.49 0.07 11.06
CA LEU A 434 -14.08 0.39 11.17
C LEU A 434 -13.89 1.52 12.16
N ALA A 435 -12.68 1.61 12.68
CA ALA A 435 -12.23 2.75 13.44
C ALA A 435 -10.79 3.06 13.11
N TRP A 436 -10.45 4.34 13.13
CA TRP A 436 -9.09 4.81 13.08
C TRP A 436 -8.90 6.03 13.98
N MET A 437 -7.70 6.16 14.55
CA MET A 437 -7.40 7.20 15.53
C MET A 437 -5.90 7.50 15.58
N PHE A 438 -5.54 8.71 15.99
CA PHE A 438 -4.16 9.16 16.11
C PHE A 438 -4.03 10.30 17.14
N PHE A 439 -2.83 10.50 17.69
CA PHE A 439 -2.56 11.64 18.57
C PHE A 439 -2.19 12.86 17.73
N ASP A 440 -2.85 13.99 17.97
CA ASP A 440 -2.50 15.27 17.37
C ASP A 440 -1.24 15.88 18.01
N SER A 441 -0.81 17.04 17.53
CA SER A 441 0.37 17.76 18.04
C SER A 441 0.29 18.15 19.52
N THR A 442 -0.91 18.12 20.11
CA THR A 442 -1.18 18.46 21.50
C THR A 442 -1.30 17.25 22.43
N ASN A 443 -1.03 16.05 21.91
CA ASN A 443 -1.21 14.77 22.61
C ASN A 443 -2.68 14.41 22.91
N THR A 444 -3.63 14.96 22.15
CA THR A 444 -5.03 14.58 22.23
C THR A 444 -5.32 13.50 21.19
N LEU A 445 -5.98 12.42 21.61
CA LEU A 445 -6.38 11.34 20.71
C LEU A 445 -7.58 11.78 19.87
N ARG A 446 -7.39 11.95 18.57
CA ARG A 446 -8.46 12.10 17.57
C ARG A 446 -8.94 10.72 17.17
N TYR A 447 -10.25 10.47 17.21
CA TYR A 447 -10.82 9.18 16.81
C TYR A 447 -11.97 9.34 15.83
N PHE A 448 -12.14 8.32 14.97
CA PHE A 448 -13.14 8.23 13.93
C PHE A 448 -13.64 6.79 13.87
N VAL A 449 -14.94 6.58 14.02
CA VAL A 449 -15.59 5.26 14.01
C VAL A 449 -16.75 5.31 13.02
N GLN A 450 -16.80 4.34 12.10
CA GLN A 450 -17.89 4.14 11.16
C GLN A 450 -18.51 2.77 11.44
N LEU A 451 -19.82 2.72 11.57
CA LEU A 451 -20.57 1.51 11.88
C LEU A 451 -21.68 1.31 10.85
N GLU A 452 -21.93 0.07 10.46
CA GLU A 452 -22.98 -0.31 9.53
C GLU A 452 -23.86 -1.41 10.14
N HIS A 453 -25.15 -1.39 9.79
CA HIS A 453 -26.17 -2.35 10.24
C HIS A 453 -26.29 -2.49 11.77
N THR A 454 -26.07 -1.40 12.51
CA THR A 454 -26.17 -1.38 13.98
C THR A 454 -26.58 -0.02 14.54
N GLN A 455 -27.23 -0.01 15.71
CA GLN A 455 -27.55 1.17 16.50
C GLN A 455 -26.85 1.05 17.87
N PRO A 456 -25.66 1.64 18.04
CA PRO A 456 -24.93 1.52 19.29
C PRO A 456 -25.52 2.42 20.38
N GLU A 457 -25.47 1.96 21.62
CA GLU A 457 -25.71 2.82 22.80
C GLU A 457 -24.41 3.30 23.43
N SER A 458 -23.32 2.56 23.23
CA SER A 458 -21.99 2.97 23.69
C SER A 458 -20.89 2.57 22.71
N VAL A 459 -19.86 3.39 22.64
CA VAL A 459 -18.55 3.05 22.07
C VAL A 459 -17.49 3.34 23.11
N SER A 460 -16.71 2.33 23.48
CA SER A 460 -15.72 2.44 24.56
C SER A 460 -14.39 1.82 24.17
N LEU A 461 -13.31 2.38 24.70
CA LEU A 461 -12.03 1.70 24.79
C LEU A 461 -12.11 0.70 25.94
N ALA A 462 -11.66 -0.53 25.73
CA ALA A 462 -11.70 -1.57 26.74
C ALA A 462 -10.45 -2.45 26.73
N LYS A 463 -10.17 -3.06 27.88
CA LYS A 463 -9.19 -4.14 28.04
C LYS A 463 -9.91 -5.47 28.06
N VAL A 464 -9.36 -6.46 27.35
CA VAL A 464 -9.85 -7.85 27.40
C VAL A 464 -9.06 -8.59 28.46
N ASN A 465 -9.75 -9.09 29.49
CA ASN A 465 -9.16 -9.93 30.53
C ASN A 465 -9.86 -11.28 30.55
N LYS A 466 -9.22 -12.28 29.92
CA LYS A 466 -9.84 -13.59 29.63
C LYS A 466 -11.15 -13.38 28.85
N ASP A 467 -12.29 -13.68 29.46
CA ASP A 467 -13.62 -13.55 28.86
C ASP A 467 -14.37 -12.28 29.28
N LYS A 468 -13.76 -11.43 30.13
CA LYS A 468 -14.37 -10.19 30.59
C LYS A 468 -13.83 -8.97 29.83
N ILE A 469 -14.75 -8.11 29.42
CA ILE A 469 -14.45 -6.79 28.86
C ILE A 469 -14.51 -5.79 30.00
N MET A 470 -13.40 -5.07 30.23
CA MET A 470 -13.34 -3.97 31.18
C MET A 470 -13.20 -2.66 30.42
N GLU A 471 -14.25 -1.86 30.43
CA GLU A 471 -14.23 -0.53 29.83
C GLU A 471 -13.24 0.36 30.59
N VAL A 472 -12.37 1.05 29.85
CA VAL A 472 -11.38 1.97 30.40
C VAL A 472 -11.69 3.42 30.04
N GLU A 473 -12.27 3.66 28.86
CA GLU A 473 -12.73 5.00 28.48
C GLU A 473 -14.00 4.94 27.64
N ASP A 474 -14.91 5.88 27.88
CA ASP A 474 -16.15 6.03 27.12
C ASP A 474 -16.01 7.12 26.05
N LEU A 475 -16.13 6.71 24.79
CA LEU A 475 -16.07 7.59 23.61
C LEU A 475 -17.45 8.16 23.24
N SER A 476 -18.49 7.78 23.97
CA SER A 476 -19.88 8.16 23.68
C SER A 476 -20.25 9.56 24.15
N ARG A 477 -19.42 10.16 25.01
CA ARG A 477 -19.69 11.45 25.66
C ARG A 477 -19.77 12.63 24.68
N SER A 478 -19.22 12.49 23.48
CA SER A 478 -19.21 13.52 22.43
C SER A 478 -20.43 13.42 21.49
N TRP A 479 -21.36 12.49 21.73
CA TRP A 479 -22.49 12.23 20.86
C TRP A 479 -23.55 13.33 20.94
N SER A 480 -24.16 13.65 19.79
CA SER A 480 -25.40 14.43 19.71
C SER A 480 -26.60 13.48 19.75
N GLN A 481 -27.78 13.97 20.11
CA GLN A 481 -28.98 13.14 20.32
C GLN A 481 -29.51 12.42 19.06
N ASP A 482 -29.10 12.80 17.84
CA ASP A 482 -29.52 12.15 16.59
C ASP A 482 -28.41 11.32 15.92
N TRP A 483 -28.39 10.00 16.20
CA TRP A 483 -27.43 9.05 15.64
C TRP A 483 -27.76 8.60 14.20
N SER A 484 -29.05 8.54 13.86
CA SER A 484 -29.54 7.96 12.59
C SER A 484 -29.11 8.73 11.34
N GLN A 485 -28.59 9.95 11.48
CA GLN A 485 -28.15 10.80 10.37
C GLN A 485 -26.63 10.89 10.20
N ARG A 486 -25.83 10.27 11.09
CA ARG A 486 -24.36 10.35 11.03
C ARG A 486 -23.74 9.09 10.45
N GLU A 487 -22.98 9.27 9.37
CA GLU A 487 -22.13 8.22 8.78
C GLU A 487 -20.88 7.94 9.65
N TRP A 488 -20.42 8.94 10.40
CA TRP A 488 -19.21 8.87 11.23
C TRP A 488 -19.41 9.36 12.66
N VAL A 489 -18.66 8.75 13.55
CA VAL A 489 -18.58 9.05 14.98
C VAL A 489 -17.15 9.51 15.23
N ASN A 490 -16.98 10.79 15.46
CA ASN A 490 -15.65 11.37 15.63
C ASN A 490 -15.58 12.27 16.85
N GLY A 491 -14.38 12.40 17.39
CA GLY A 491 -14.16 13.20 18.58
C GLY A 491 -12.71 13.28 19.00
N SER A 492 -12.49 13.82 20.18
CA SER A 492 -11.15 14.05 20.74
C SER A 492 -11.14 13.74 22.23
N LEU A 493 -10.07 13.08 22.68
CA LEU A 493 -9.97 12.55 24.04
C LEU A 493 -8.55 12.70 24.58
N ASN A 494 -8.41 13.23 25.80
CA ASN A 494 -7.13 13.26 26.51
C ASN A 494 -6.97 11.98 27.32
N LEU A 495 -5.96 11.18 26.98
CA LEU A 495 -5.68 9.93 27.67
C LEU A 495 -4.67 10.12 28.81
N SER A 496 -4.77 9.27 29.83
CA SER A 496 -3.73 9.15 30.85
C SER A 496 -2.50 8.40 30.30
N PRO A 497 -1.28 8.64 30.83
CA PRO A 497 -0.06 7.98 30.37
C PRO A 497 -0.14 6.44 30.31
N HIS A 498 -0.76 5.82 31.31
CA HIS A 498 -0.96 4.35 31.34
C HIS A 498 -1.89 3.86 30.22
N LEU A 499 -2.91 4.64 29.84
CA LEU A 499 -3.76 4.29 28.69
C LEU A 499 -3.03 4.50 27.37
N ILE A 500 -2.17 5.52 27.25
CA ILE A 500 -1.30 5.72 26.08
C ILE A 500 -0.35 4.52 25.91
N GLU A 501 0.26 4.04 27.00
CA GLU A 501 1.11 2.84 26.99
C GLU A 501 0.33 1.58 26.59
N ALA A 502 -0.87 1.38 27.13
CA ALA A 502 -1.75 0.26 26.76
C ALA A 502 -2.20 0.32 25.29
N LEU A 503 -2.45 1.53 24.78
CA LEU A 503 -2.84 1.78 23.40
C LEU A 503 -1.67 1.50 22.43
N ASN A 504 -0.47 1.99 22.76
CA ASN A 504 0.74 1.79 21.96
C ASN A 504 1.19 0.31 21.92
N SER A 505 0.89 -0.46 22.96
CA SER A 505 1.14 -1.91 23.00
C SER A 505 0.10 -2.75 22.26
N GLY A 506 -0.98 -2.14 21.72
CA GLY A 506 -2.04 -2.84 21.00
C GLY A 506 -2.91 -3.75 21.89
N THR A 507 -2.93 -3.50 23.20
CA THR A 507 -3.70 -4.31 24.16
C THR A 507 -5.14 -3.86 24.33
N LEU A 508 -5.47 -2.65 23.84
CA LEU A 508 -6.81 -2.09 23.88
C LEU A 508 -7.65 -2.55 22.68
N ILE A 509 -8.92 -2.81 22.97
CA ILE A 509 -9.95 -3.01 21.95
C ILE A 509 -10.87 -1.81 21.91
N LEU A 510 -11.47 -1.59 20.75
CA LEU A 510 -12.67 -0.79 20.63
C LEU A 510 -13.88 -1.73 20.79
N ASN A 511 -14.76 -1.39 21.73
CA ASN A 511 -15.98 -2.12 22.04
C ASN A 511 -17.20 -1.26 21.65
N VAL A 512 -18.19 -1.88 21.02
CA VAL A 512 -19.46 -1.24 20.68
C VAL A 512 -20.56 -1.97 21.45
N GLY A 513 -21.22 -1.27 22.39
CA GLY A 513 -22.30 -1.81 23.22
C GLY A 513 -23.69 -1.56 22.63
N GLY A 514 -24.62 -2.49 22.91
CA GLY A 514 -26.01 -2.42 22.45
C GLY A 514 -27.02 -2.19 23.58
N SER A 515 -28.29 -2.09 23.20
CA SER A 515 -29.39 -1.60 24.05
C SER A 515 -29.89 -2.51 25.16
N LYS A 516 -29.32 -3.69 25.33
CA LYS A 516 -29.71 -4.64 26.36
C LYS A 516 -28.57 -4.83 27.36
N PRO A 517 -28.79 -4.62 28.67
CA PRO A 517 -27.77 -4.81 29.70
C PRO A 517 -27.28 -6.27 29.82
N SER A 518 -27.97 -7.23 29.21
CA SER A 518 -27.58 -8.64 29.16
C SER A 518 -26.49 -8.96 28.13
N ASN A 519 -26.29 -8.11 27.11
CA ASN A 519 -25.34 -8.34 26.00
C ASN A 519 -24.39 -7.13 25.87
N PRO A 520 -23.22 -7.16 26.53
CA PRO A 520 -22.36 -5.98 26.69
C PRO A 520 -21.58 -5.56 25.42
N SER A 521 -21.62 -6.35 24.35
CA SER A 521 -20.80 -6.12 23.15
C SER A 521 -21.52 -6.60 21.88
N LEU A 522 -21.81 -5.69 20.96
CA LEU A 522 -22.35 -5.96 19.62
C LEU A 522 -21.25 -6.36 18.64
N ILE A 523 -20.21 -5.53 18.55
CA ILE A 523 -19.03 -5.73 17.69
C ILE A 523 -17.80 -5.15 18.37
N ARG A 524 -16.62 -5.69 18.02
CA ARG A 524 -15.36 -5.26 18.61
C ARG A 524 -14.17 -5.48 17.68
N GLY A 525 -13.08 -4.78 17.94
CA GLY A 525 -11.83 -4.94 17.20
C GLY A 525 -10.62 -4.48 18.01
N PHE A 526 -9.50 -5.17 17.83
CA PHE A 526 -8.23 -4.74 18.40
C PHE A 526 -7.71 -3.52 17.67
N LEU A 527 -7.24 -2.53 18.44
CA LEU A 527 -6.57 -1.36 17.90
C LEU A 527 -5.12 -1.74 17.58
N LYS A 528 -4.80 -1.79 16.30
CA LYS A 528 -3.46 -2.11 15.81
C LYS A 528 -2.79 -0.86 15.30
N SER A 529 -1.52 -0.66 15.68
CA SER A 529 -0.70 0.40 15.10
C SER A 529 -0.37 0.06 13.65
N LYS A 530 -0.40 1.10 12.81
CA LYS A 530 -0.09 1.07 11.40
C LYS A 530 0.73 2.30 11.06
N LEU A 531 1.81 2.11 10.30
CA LEU A 531 2.62 3.22 9.79
C LEU A 531 1.82 3.99 8.72
N VAL A 532 1.87 5.32 8.80
CA VAL A 532 1.17 6.19 7.86
C VAL A 532 2.02 6.40 6.61
N ALA A 533 1.42 6.11 5.46
CA ALA A 533 2.01 6.29 4.12
C ALA A 533 0.96 6.79 3.12
N ASP A 534 1.35 6.93 1.85
CA ASP A 534 0.61 7.50 0.70
C ASP A 534 -0.91 7.27 0.75
N ALA A 535 -1.37 6.01 0.72
CA ALA A 535 -2.78 5.63 0.71
C ALA A 535 -3.56 6.21 1.91
N SER A 536 -2.93 6.20 3.08
CA SER A 536 -3.51 6.69 4.35
C SER A 536 -3.31 8.18 4.61
N LEU A 537 -2.53 8.88 3.77
CA LEU A 537 -2.37 10.33 3.82
C LEU A 537 -3.44 11.06 3.00
N GLY A 538 -4.09 10.39 2.04
CA GLY A 538 -5.01 11.09 1.13
C GLY A 538 -6.43 11.32 1.68
N SER A 539 -7.11 10.25 2.09
CA SER A 539 -8.53 10.33 2.47
C SER A 539 -8.92 9.30 3.53
N ASN A 540 -10.12 9.42 4.09
CA ASN A 540 -10.69 8.48 5.04
C ASN A 540 -10.79 7.06 4.43
N PRO A 541 -10.64 5.99 5.24
CA PRO A 541 -10.75 4.63 4.75
C PRO A 541 -12.20 4.33 4.38
N TRP A 542 -12.38 3.46 3.39
CA TRP A 542 -13.71 3.00 2.98
C TRP A 542 -13.98 1.63 3.60
N LEU A 543 -15.08 1.53 4.35
CA LEU A 543 -15.58 0.27 4.86
C LEU A 543 -16.19 -0.55 3.72
N PHE A 544 -15.86 -1.84 3.67
CA PHE A 544 -16.59 -2.76 2.81
C PHE A 544 -17.85 -3.23 3.52
N ASP A 545 -18.95 -3.25 2.77
CA ASP A 545 -20.24 -3.76 3.17
C ASP A 545 -20.53 -5.13 2.53
N TYR A 546 -21.38 -5.92 3.18
CA TYR A 546 -21.80 -7.22 2.70
C TYR A 546 -22.76 -7.10 1.54
N LYS A 547 -22.65 -8.02 0.59
CA LYS A 547 -23.70 -8.24 -0.40
C LYS A 547 -24.80 -9.18 0.13
N ASP A 548 -24.40 -10.20 0.90
CA ASP A 548 -25.26 -11.20 1.54
C ASP A 548 -24.82 -11.44 3.01
N VAL A 549 -25.78 -11.45 3.96
CA VAL A 549 -25.53 -11.51 5.42
C VAL A 549 -24.83 -12.81 5.88
N THR A 550 -24.80 -13.85 5.04
CA THR A 550 -24.16 -15.15 5.35
C THR A 550 -22.64 -15.08 5.54
N SER A 551 -22.02 -13.96 5.17
CA SER A 551 -20.56 -13.75 5.22
C SER A 551 -20.11 -12.81 6.37
N ALA A 552 -20.99 -12.54 7.35
CA ALA A 552 -20.83 -11.56 8.45
C ALA A 552 -19.56 -11.69 9.32
N GLU A 553 -18.72 -12.70 9.09
CA GLU A 553 -17.46 -12.89 9.79
C GLU A 553 -16.30 -12.10 9.15
N VAL A 554 -16.35 -11.82 7.86
CA VAL A 554 -15.25 -11.17 7.12
C VAL A 554 -15.48 -9.67 7.04
N VAL A 555 -14.62 -8.88 7.66
CA VAL A 555 -14.69 -7.41 7.59
C VAL A 555 -13.44 -6.89 6.90
N ALA A 556 -13.60 -5.89 6.03
CA ALA A 556 -12.49 -5.27 5.34
C ALA A 556 -12.62 -3.75 5.28
N LEU A 557 -11.49 -3.08 5.09
CA LEU A 557 -11.41 -1.67 4.71
C LEU A 557 -10.39 -1.47 3.61
N VAL A 558 -10.50 -0.36 2.89
CA VAL A 558 -9.48 0.08 1.94
C VAL A 558 -9.13 1.56 2.15
N TRP A 559 -7.84 1.86 2.20
CA TRP A 559 -7.31 3.21 2.04
C TRP A 559 -7.00 3.44 0.58
N VAL A 560 -7.39 4.60 0.03
CA VAL A 560 -7.15 4.94 -1.37
C VAL A 560 -6.77 6.42 -1.48
N SER A 561 -5.72 6.73 -2.25
CA SER A 561 -5.31 8.10 -2.51
C SER A 561 -4.50 8.25 -3.80
N PHE A 562 -4.45 9.47 -4.33
CA PHE A 562 -3.58 9.83 -5.45
C PHE A 562 -2.28 10.47 -4.95
N ASP A 563 -1.18 10.20 -5.64
CA ASP A 563 0.09 10.92 -5.47
C ASP A 563 0.29 12.03 -6.51
N GLU A 564 1.48 12.65 -6.49
CA GLU A 564 1.87 13.73 -7.41
C GLU A 564 1.99 13.30 -8.86
N GLN A 565 2.34 12.04 -9.08
CA GLN A 565 2.46 11.45 -10.40
C GLN A 565 1.10 10.98 -10.94
N CYS A 566 0.01 11.26 -10.20
CA CYS A 566 -1.34 10.81 -10.48
C CYS A 566 -1.48 9.29 -10.51
N ASP A 567 -0.61 8.60 -9.77
CA ASP A 567 -0.74 7.18 -9.49
C ASP A 567 -1.68 6.97 -8.29
N LEU A 568 -2.52 5.94 -8.36
CA LEU A 568 -3.51 5.62 -7.32
C LEU A 568 -2.96 4.56 -6.38
N HIS A 569 -2.67 4.97 -5.15
CA HIS A 569 -2.23 4.10 -4.07
C HIS A 569 -3.44 3.48 -3.37
N TYR A 570 -3.34 2.19 -3.07
CA TYR A 570 -4.38 1.50 -2.31
C TYR A 570 -3.79 0.56 -1.27
N GLU A 571 -4.50 0.41 -0.15
CA GLU A 571 -4.13 -0.50 0.91
C GLU A 571 -5.37 -1.10 1.57
N VAL A 572 -5.54 -2.41 1.39
CA VAL A 572 -6.68 -3.18 1.85
C VAL A 572 -6.29 -3.96 3.09
N HIS A 573 -7.15 -3.95 4.10
CA HIS A 573 -7.03 -4.79 5.29
C HIS A 573 -8.26 -5.66 5.42
N VAL A 574 -8.06 -6.93 5.77
CA VAL A 574 -9.14 -7.91 5.91
C VAL A 574 -8.95 -8.70 7.20
N THR A 575 -10.03 -8.91 7.93
CA THR A 575 -10.07 -9.78 9.11
C THR A 575 -11.22 -10.78 9.00
N GLY A 576 -11.15 -11.87 9.77
CA GLY A 576 -12.25 -12.84 9.87
C GLY A 576 -12.27 -13.95 8.82
N LEU A 577 -11.24 -14.06 7.98
CA LEU A 577 -11.07 -15.19 7.06
C LEU A 577 -10.72 -16.46 7.86
N ARG A 578 -11.71 -17.32 8.13
CA ARG A 578 -11.51 -18.58 8.88
C ARG A 578 -10.95 -19.74 8.04
N GLN A 579 -11.14 -19.70 6.71
CA GLN A 579 -10.67 -20.72 5.78
C GLN A 579 -9.62 -20.16 4.83
N LYS A 580 -8.77 -21.05 4.30
CA LYS A 580 -7.75 -20.72 3.29
C LYS A 580 -8.41 -20.45 1.94
N ILE A 581 -9.01 -19.27 1.80
CA ILE A 581 -9.67 -18.83 0.58
C ILE A 581 -8.75 -17.83 -0.12
N ASP A 582 -8.51 -18.06 -1.41
CA ASP A 582 -7.85 -17.10 -2.28
C ASP A 582 -8.85 -16.01 -2.65
N ILE A 583 -8.41 -14.76 -2.60
CA ILE A 583 -9.28 -13.60 -2.84
C ILE A 583 -8.76 -12.75 -3.98
N ASP A 584 -9.68 -12.29 -4.81
CA ASP A 584 -9.45 -11.32 -5.86
C ASP A 584 -9.94 -9.95 -5.43
N PHE A 585 -9.19 -8.92 -5.79
CA PHE A 585 -9.53 -7.52 -5.58
C PHE A 585 -9.86 -6.83 -6.91
N TYR A 586 -11.08 -6.32 -7.02
CA TYR A 586 -11.61 -5.70 -8.22
C TYR A 586 -11.98 -4.24 -8.00
N MET A 587 -11.87 -3.44 -9.06
CA MET A 587 -12.48 -2.12 -9.18
C MET A 587 -13.60 -2.15 -10.22
N LYS A 588 -14.76 -1.65 -9.82
CA LYS A 588 -15.98 -1.55 -10.61
C LYS A 588 -16.30 -0.10 -10.89
N GLU A 589 -16.65 0.20 -12.13
CA GLU A 589 -17.07 1.54 -12.55
C GLU A 589 -18.54 1.51 -12.98
N ALA A 590 -19.34 2.43 -12.42
CA ALA A 590 -20.68 2.70 -12.89
C ALA A 590 -20.66 3.75 -14.01
N PRO A 591 -21.58 3.67 -14.99
CA PRO A 591 -21.79 4.76 -15.94
C PRO A 591 -22.30 6.00 -15.21
N ALA A 592 -21.77 7.17 -15.57
CA ALA A 592 -21.86 8.42 -14.81
C ALA A 592 -23.27 9.04 -14.65
N LEU A 593 -24.34 8.39 -15.10
CA LEU A 593 -25.72 8.92 -15.06
C LEU A 593 -26.70 7.93 -14.42
N PRO A 594 -27.51 8.36 -13.41
CA PRO A 594 -28.42 7.50 -12.66
C PRO A 594 -29.64 7.00 -13.47
N THR A 595 -29.83 7.43 -14.73
CA THR A 595 -30.95 7.03 -15.60
C THR A 595 -30.74 5.71 -16.35
N PHE A 596 -29.56 5.08 -16.28
CA PHE A 596 -29.26 3.86 -17.03
C PHE A 596 -29.09 2.63 -16.12
N SER A 597 -30.20 2.07 -15.63
CA SER A 597 -30.21 0.82 -14.85
C SER A 597 -29.78 -0.45 -15.62
N ARG A 598 -29.35 -0.32 -16.89
CA ARG A 598 -28.94 -1.45 -17.78
C ARG A 598 -27.61 -1.23 -18.52
N ALA A 599 -26.85 -0.17 -18.21
CA ALA A 599 -25.57 0.07 -18.88
C ALA A 599 -24.45 -0.84 -18.30
N PRO A 600 -23.48 -1.28 -19.14
CA PRO A 600 -22.48 -2.26 -18.74
C PRO A 600 -21.53 -1.71 -17.68
N ILE A 601 -21.42 -2.41 -16.55
CA ILE A 601 -20.42 -2.15 -15.50
C ILE A 601 -19.08 -2.71 -15.98
N THR A 602 -18.04 -1.89 -16.03
CA THR A 602 -16.67 -2.38 -16.27
C THR A 602 -16.09 -2.90 -14.96
N LYS A 603 -15.61 -4.15 -14.95
CA LYS A 603 -14.94 -4.80 -13.81
C LYS A 603 -13.48 -5.03 -14.20
N SER A 604 -12.55 -4.44 -13.46
CA SER A 604 -11.11 -4.62 -13.66
C SER A 604 -10.48 -5.33 -12.46
N ASN A 605 -9.77 -6.44 -12.69
CA ASN A 605 -9.02 -7.12 -11.63
C ASN A 605 -7.79 -6.29 -11.32
N ILE A 606 -7.69 -5.76 -10.11
CA ILE A 606 -6.52 -5.00 -9.68
C ILE A 606 -5.42 -5.95 -9.23
N ARG A 607 -5.79 -6.96 -8.44
CA ARG A 607 -4.83 -7.90 -7.86
C ARG A 607 -5.49 -9.23 -7.52
N HIS A 608 -4.80 -10.30 -7.87
CA HIS A 608 -5.06 -11.63 -7.36
C HIS A 608 -4.18 -11.88 -6.13
N PHE A 609 -4.76 -12.43 -5.06
CA PHE A 609 -4.06 -12.65 -3.80
C PHE A 609 -4.17 -14.10 -3.31
N TYR A 610 -3.01 -14.74 -3.14
CA TYR A 610 -2.85 -16.08 -2.58
C TYR A 610 -2.41 -15.99 -1.11
N MET A 611 -2.99 -16.85 -0.29
CA MET A 611 -3.09 -16.71 1.17
C MET A 611 -1.79 -16.52 1.99
N GLY A 612 -1.87 -15.67 3.04
CA GLY A 612 -0.89 -15.55 4.15
C GLY A 612 -0.92 -14.23 4.95
N SER A 613 -1.40 -13.12 4.38
CA SER A 613 -1.38 -11.78 5.00
C SER A 613 -2.78 -11.24 5.32
N THR A 614 -2.90 -10.46 6.40
CA THR A 614 -4.14 -9.79 6.84
C THR A 614 -4.47 -8.51 6.06
N GLY A 615 -3.82 -8.31 4.92
CA GLY A 615 -3.91 -7.11 4.11
C GLY A 615 -2.88 -7.09 2.98
N PHE A 616 -3.06 -6.16 2.05
CA PHE A 616 -2.21 -5.96 0.89
C PHE A 616 -2.24 -4.50 0.43
N GLU A 617 -1.15 -4.03 -0.15
CA GLU A 617 -1.00 -2.67 -0.66
C GLU A 617 -0.41 -2.66 -2.07
N GLY A 618 -0.74 -1.65 -2.86
CA GLY A 618 -0.23 -1.51 -4.22
C GLY A 618 -0.47 -0.13 -4.81
N VAL A 619 -0.05 0.01 -6.07
CA VAL A 619 -0.14 1.25 -6.83
C VAL A 619 -0.71 0.92 -8.21
N ILE A 620 -1.75 1.65 -8.63
CA ILE A 620 -2.30 1.57 -9.98
C ILE A 620 -1.77 2.78 -10.75
N ARG A 621 -0.87 2.52 -11.69
CA ARG A 621 -0.23 3.53 -12.52
C ARG A 621 -0.96 3.75 -13.84
N ASP A 622 -0.58 4.79 -14.58
CA ASP A 622 -1.04 5.14 -15.93
C ASP A 622 -2.58 5.05 -16.09
N LEU A 623 -3.33 5.62 -15.13
CA LEU A 623 -4.78 5.71 -15.18
C LEU A 623 -5.24 6.65 -16.31
N SER A 624 -6.34 6.30 -16.98
CA SER A 624 -6.91 7.18 -18.01
C SER A 624 -7.60 8.39 -17.39
N ASN A 625 -7.57 9.54 -18.08
CA ASN A 625 -8.24 10.77 -17.63
C ASN A 625 -9.74 10.58 -17.36
N ASP A 626 -10.42 9.72 -18.12
CA ASP A 626 -11.84 9.38 -17.91
C ASP A 626 -12.04 8.64 -16.58
N LEU A 627 -11.18 7.67 -16.27
CA LEU A 627 -11.22 6.94 -15.00
C LEU A 627 -10.89 7.84 -13.80
N ILE A 628 -9.91 8.75 -13.94
CA ILE A 628 -9.59 9.74 -12.90
C ILE A 628 -10.80 10.65 -12.64
N ALA A 629 -11.46 11.13 -13.70
CA ALA A 629 -12.68 11.93 -13.56
C ALA A 629 -13.81 11.15 -12.86
N ARG A 630 -14.02 9.88 -13.21
CA ARG A 630 -15.01 9.00 -12.57
C ARG A 630 -14.75 8.74 -11.10
N LEU A 631 -13.49 8.54 -10.72
CA LEU A 631 -13.07 8.43 -9.31
C LEU A 631 -13.42 9.72 -8.54
N ASN A 632 -13.22 10.89 -9.16
CA ASN A 632 -13.56 12.19 -8.57
C ASN A 632 -15.07 12.47 -8.49
N VAL A 633 -15.89 11.85 -9.35
CA VAL A 633 -17.36 11.98 -9.31
C VAL A 633 -17.98 10.98 -8.33
N GLY A 634 -17.27 9.90 -8.00
CA GLY A 634 -17.73 8.89 -7.04
C GLY A 634 -18.55 7.77 -7.66
N VAL A 635 -18.25 7.40 -8.91
CA VAL A 635 -18.88 6.28 -9.62
C VAL A 635 -17.98 5.05 -9.69
N VAL A 636 -17.11 4.89 -8.68
CA VAL A 636 -16.24 3.72 -8.53
C VAL A 636 -16.52 3.02 -7.20
N SER A 637 -16.52 1.69 -7.22
CA SER A 637 -16.60 0.83 -6.03
C SER A 637 -15.54 -0.26 -6.11
N PHE A 638 -15.07 -0.71 -4.95
CA PHE A 638 -14.13 -1.83 -4.86
C PHE A 638 -14.86 -3.09 -4.38
N GLU A 639 -14.44 -4.25 -4.87
CA GLU A 639 -15.05 -5.54 -4.56
C GLU A 639 -13.99 -6.59 -4.24
N ILE A 640 -14.21 -7.36 -3.17
CA ILE A 640 -13.42 -8.55 -2.83
C ILE A 640 -14.24 -9.78 -3.19
N VAL A 641 -13.64 -10.69 -3.94
CA VAL A 641 -14.28 -11.88 -4.52
C VAL A 641 -13.51 -13.13 -4.10
N ASP A 642 -14.21 -14.20 -3.75
CA ASP A 642 -13.63 -15.54 -3.60
C ASP A 642 -13.19 -16.04 -4.99
N SER A 643 -11.89 -16.20 -5.18
CA SER A 643 -11.29 -16.56 -6.46
C SER A 643 -11.73 -17.95 -6.95
N ALA A 644 -12.01 -18.89 -6.05
CA ALA A 644 -12.37 -20.25 -6.42
C ALA A 644 -13.83 -20.35 -6.87
N GLN A 645 -14.70 -19.53 -6.28
CA GLN A 645 -16.15 -19.56 -6.53
C GLN A 645 -16.65 -18.41 -7.43
N ASP A 646 -15.78 -17.45 -7.76
CA ASP A 646 -16.15 -16.15 -8.35
C ASP A 646 -17.31 -15.47 -7.60
N LYS A 647 -17.35 -15.67 -6.27
CA LYS A 647 -18.42 -15.16 -5.40
C LYS A 647 -17.99 -13.85 -4.77
N SER A 648 -18.72 -12.77 -5.05
CA SER A 648 -18.54 -11.49 -4.34
C SER A 648 -18.75 -11.67 -2.84
N LEU A 649 -17.72 -11.35 -2.05
CA LEU A 649 -17.77 -11.41 -0.59
C LEU A 649 -18.16 -10.05 -0.01
N LEU A 650 -17.46 -9.01 -0.45
CA LEU A 650 -17.51 -7.68 0.14
C LEU A 650 -17.43 -6.61 -0.96
N LYS A 651 -18.14 -5.49 -0.80
CA LYS A 651 -18.09 -4.35 -1.73
C LYS A 651 -18.12 -3.02 -0.97
N THR A 652 -17.42 -2.00 -1.46
CA THR A 652 -17.57 -0.65 -0.92
C THR A 652 -18.84 0.01 -1.47
N LYS A 653 -19.33 1.04 -0.75
CA LYS A 653 -20.26 2.01 -1.33
C LYS A 653 -19.58 2.77 -2.48
N TRP A 654 -20.40 3.41 -3.33
CA TRP A 654 -19.91 4.29 -4.39
C TRP A 654 -19.46 5.61 -3.74
N ASN A 655 -18.14 5.78 -3.61
CA ASN A 655 -17.56 6.87 -2.84
C ASN A 655 -16.77 7.81 -3.74
N LYS A 656 -16.89 9.11 -3.46
CA LYS A 656 -16.06 10.14 -4.10
C LYS A 656 -14.63 10.07 -3.56
N LEU A 657 -13.66 9.96 -4.46
CA LEU A 657 -12.24 10.04 -4.12
C LEU A 657 -11.73 11.46 -4.38
N SER A 658 -11.01 12.04 -3.42
CA SER A 658 -10.37 13.35 -3.61
C SER A 658 -9.20 13.22 -4.57
N VAL A 659 -9.30 13.88 -5.73
CA VAL A 659 -8.25 13.86 -6.76
C VAL A 659 -7.53 15.22 -6.77
N PRO A 660 -6.19 15.25 -6.71
CA PRO A 660 -5.43 16.49 -6.84
C PRO A 660 -5.80 17.25 -8.12
N VAL A 661 -5.89 18.57 -8.01
CA VAL A 661 -6.41 19.42 -9.10
C VAL A 661 -5.57 19.29 -10.38
N HIS A 662 -4.26 19.09 -10.26
CA HIS A 662 -3.36 18.88 -11.41
C HIS A 662 -3.55 17.53 -12.09
N CYS A 663 -4.12 16.53 -11.40
CA CYS A 663 -4.46 15.23 -11.97
C CYS A 663 -5.82 15.25 -12.69
N LEU A 664 -6.67 16.24 -12.43
CA LEU A 664 -7.95 16.37 -13.10
C LEU A 664 -7.77 16.83 -14.56
N PRO A 665 -8.49 16.23 -15.51
CA PRO A 665 -8.41 16.63 -16.90
C PRO A 665 -8.85 18.10 -17.09
N SER A 666 -7.99 18.89 -17.75
CA SER A 666 -8.30 20.28 -18.09
C SER A 666 -9.27 20.32 -19.28
N GLY A 667 -10.57 20.44 -19.00
CA GLY A 667 -11.63 20.60 -19.99
C GLY A 667 -12.93 21.01 -19.30
N PRO A 668 -13.93 21.57 -20.01
CA PRO A 668 -15.18 21.99 -19.38
C PRO A 668 -15.81 20.77 -18.71
N VAL A 669 -15.80 20.82 -17.38
CA VAL A 669 -16.49 19.89 -16.50
C VAL A 669 -17.93 19.82 -16.98
N LEU A 670 -18.41 18.60 -17.22
CA LEU A 670 -19.82 18.28 -17.37
C LEU A 670 -20.58 18.96 -16.23
N SER A 671 -21.17 20.11 -16.52
CA SER A 671 -22.28 20.64 -15.75
C SER A 671 -23.46 19.67 -15.96
N PRO A 672 -24.27 19.37 -14.94
CA PRO A 672 -25.33 18.36 -15.06
C PRO A 672 -26.48 18.75 -16.00
N ASP A 673 -26.42 19.88 -16.70
CA ASP A 673 -27.60 20.54 -17.28
C ASP A 673 -27.45 21.07 -18.72
N SER A 674 -26.43 20.66 -19.48
CA SER A 674 -26.33 21.09 -20.88
C SER A 674 -26.97 20.09 -21.84
N THR A 675 -28.23 20.33 -22.18
CA THR A 675 -28.90 19.76 -23.36
C THR A 675 -28.15 20.18 -24.62
N LEU A 676 -27.53 19.23 -25.31
CA LEU A 676 -26.89 19.45 -26.61
C LEU A 676 -27.97 19.71 -27.68
N HIS A 677 -28.26 20.98 -27.94
CA HIS A 677 -28.80 21.42 -29.22
C HIS A 677 -27.64 21.48 -30.24
N MET A 678 -27.64 20.54 -31.17
CA MET A 678 -26.77 20.59 -32.35
C MET A 678 -27.43 21.46 -33.41
N SER A 679 -26.82 22.62 -33.70
CA SER A 679 -27.08 23.35 -34.94
C SER A 679 -25.76 23.87 -35.51
N GLY A 680 -25.38 23.29 -36.66
CA GLY A 680 -24.82 23.95 -37.84
C GLY A 680 -23.52 24.75 -37.72
N ASP A 681 -22.51 24.23 -38.42
CA ASP A 681 -21.44 24.96 -39.13
C ASP A 681 -20.44 25.81 -38.31
N ASP A 682 -19.21 25.30 -38.14
CA ASP A 682 -18.07 25.76 -38.94
C ASP A 682 -16.84 24.83 -38.80
N ASN A 683 -16.07 24.70 -39.88
CA ASN A 683 -14.92 23.83 -40.01
C ASN A 683 -13.65 24.44 -39.39
N SER A 684 -13.06 23.77 -38.41
CA SER A 684 -11.64 23.37 -38.35
C SER A 684 -11.16 23.20 -36.90
N ILE A 685 -10.62 22.01 -36.61
CA ILE A 685 -9.48 21.68 -35.73
C ILE A 685 -9.62 20.20 -35.32
N ASN A 686 -8.58 19.43 -35.62
CA ASN A 686 -8.47 17.97 -35.49
C ASN A 686 -9.00 17.43 -34.15
N SER A 687 -10.21 16.89 -34.20
CA SER A 687 -10.75 16.03 -33.16
C SER A 687 -10.21 14.61 -33.35
N ALA A 688 -9.52 14.07 -32.33
CA ALA A 688 -9.41 12.64 -32.15
C ALA A 688 -10.81 12.12 -31.81
N GLN A 689 -11.63 11.96 -32.85
CA GLN A 689 -13.06 11.80 -32.80
C GLN A 689 -13.41 10.34 -32.45
N THR A 690 -14.32 10.23 -31.50
CA THR A 690 -15.11 9.04 -31.13
C THR A 690 -15.39 8.08 -32.30
N THR A 691 -14.72 6.93 -32.34
CA THR A 691 -14.96 5.82 -33.29
C THR A 691 -16.15 4.95 -32.90
N ARG A 692 -17.21 5.54 -32.33
CA ARG A 692 -18.42 4.82 -31.90
C ARG A 692 -19.65 5.51 -32.45
N CYS A 693 -20.61 4.70 -32.90
CA CYS A 693 -21.87 5.17 -33.45
C CYS A 693 -22.99 4.99 -32.43
N TYR A 694 -24.00 5.86 -32.47
CA TYR A 694 -25.18 5.76 -31.63
C TYR A 694 -26.41 5.52 -32.50
N HIS A 695 -27.21 4.50 -32.16
CA HIS A 695 -28.43 4.17 -32.90
C HIS A 695 -29.43 3.44 -32.01
N GLY A 696 -30.70 3.87 -32.03
CA GLY A 696 -31.79 3.20 -31.31
C GLY A 696 -31.57 3.05 -29.80
N GLY A 697 -30.82 3.95 -29.16
CA GLY A 697 -30.52 3.89 -27.72
C GLY A 697 -29.21 3.16 -27.35
N ILE A 698 -28.52 2.55 -28.32
CA ILE A 698 -27.33 1.72 -28.10
C ILE A 698 -26.11 2.31 -28.80
N PHE A 699 -24.92 2.13 -28.18
CA PHE A 699 -23.64 2.44 -28.79
C PHE A 699 -23.03 1.22 -29.48
N TYR A 700 -22.59 1.42 -30.72
CA TYR A 700 -21.95 0.42 -31.57
C TYR A 700 -20.50 0.85 -31.85
N ARG A 701 -19.58 -0.11 -31.88
CA ARG A 701 -18.17 0.10 -32.23
C ARG A 701 -18.02 0.24 -33.74
N ASP A 702 -16.95 0.88 -34.15
CA ASP A 702 -16.54 0.90 -35.56
C ASP A 702 -16.47 -0.53 -36.13
N GLY A 703 -17.17 -0.76 -37.24
CA GLY A 703 -17.31 -2.07 -37.89
C GLY A 703 -18.48 -2.94 -37.40
N ASP A 704 -19.18 -2.58 -36.33
CA ASP A 704 -20.36 -3.32 -35.86
C ASP A 704 -21.50 -3.23 -36.89
N VAL A 705 -22.27 -4.31 -37.03
CA VAL A 705 -23.45 -4.43 -37.92
C VAL A 705 -24.62 -5.01 -37.11
N TRP A 706 -25.80 -4.40 -37.18
CA TRP A 706 -26.96 -4.77 -36.36
C TRP A 706 -28.30 -4.50 -37.05
N SER A 707 -29.37 -5.18 -36.65
CA SER A 707 -30.75 -4.85 -37.05
C SER A 707 -31.33 -3.74 -36.16
N SER A 708 -32.03 -2.77 -36.74
CA SER A 708 -32.68 -1.69 -36.00
C SER A 708 -33.76 -2.22 -35.05
N MET A 709 -33.79 -1.72 -33.82
CA MET A 709 -34.87 -2.03 -32.87
C MET A 709 -36.17 -1.28 -33.15
N GLN A 710 -36.12 -0.24 -33.98
CA GLN A 710 -37.29 0.54 -34.39
C GLN A 710 -37.95 -0.06 -35.63
N ASP A 711 -37.17 -0.76 -36.46
CA ASP A 711 -37.64 -1.46 -37.66
C ASP A 711 -36.81 -2.74 -37.88
N GLN A 712 -37.45 -3.89 -37.66
CA GLN A 712 -36.82 -5.22 -37.80
C GLN A 712 -36.36 -5.52 -39.23
N CYS A 713 -36.79 -4.72 -40.21
CA CYS A 713 -36.36 -4.80 -41.60
C CYS A 713 -35.22 -3.84 -41.98
N THR A 714 -34.59 -3.17 -41.03
CA THR A 714 -33.48 -2.25 -41.30
C THR A 714 -32.17 -2.78 -40.72
N MET A 715 -31.11 -2.87 -41.54
CA MET A 715 -29.75 -3.20 -41.09
C MET A 715 -28.89 -1.95 -41.04
N CYS A 716 -28.17 -1.79 -39.95
CA CYS A 716 -27.28 -0.66 -39.71
C CYS A 716 -25.84 -1.14 -39.53
N ASN A 717 -24.89 -0.29 -39.89
CA ASN A 717 -23.50 -0.47 -39.53
C ASN A 717 -22.87 0.82 -39.02
N CYS A 718 -21.77 0.67 -38.29
CA CYS A 718 -20.99 1.78 -37.78
C CYS A 718 -19.72 1.97 -38.61
N GLN A 719 -19.61 3.11 -39.29
CA GLN A 719 -18.43 3.47 -40.09
C GLN A 719 -17.85 4.79 -39.60
N SER A 720 -16.73 4.71 -38.90
CA SER A 720 -15.94 5.84 -38.38
C SER A 720 -16.78 6.85 -37.58
N GLY A 721 -17.62 6.34 -36.67
CA GLY A 721 -18.50 7.16 -35.84
C GLY A 721 -19.81 7.59 -36.51
N ARG A 722 -20.04 7.22 -37.78
CA ARG A 722 -21.29 7.44 -38.50
C ARG A 722 -22.11 6.15 -38.59
N THR A 723 -23.35 6.21 -38.11
CA THR A 723 -24.34 5.15 -38.36
C THR A 723 -24.85 5.24 -39.79
N VAL A 724 -24.78 4.15 -40.55
CA VAL A 724 -25.42 4.02 -41.87
C VAL A 724 -26.42 2.88 -41.78
N CYS A 725 -27.68 3.12 -42.16
CA CYS A 725 -28.75 2.13 -42.08
C CYS A 725 -29.45 1.99 -43.42
N ASP A 726 -29.60 0.75 -43.89
CA ASP A 726 -30.27 0.41 -45.14
C ASP A 726 -31.37 -0.63 -44.89
N PRO A 727 -32.53 -0.53 -45.59
CA PRO A 727 -33.57 -1.53 -45.51
C PRO A 727 -33.11 -2.86 -46.13
N MET A 728 -33.42 -3.98 -45.48
CA MET A 728 -33.16 -5.32 -45.98
C MET A 728 -34.01 -5.60 -47.22
N VAL A 729 -33.38 -6.08 -48.29
CA VAL A 729 -34.07 -6.52 -49.51
C VAL A 729 -34.31 -8.02 -49.42
N CYS A 730 -35.57 -8.44 -49.34
CA CYS A 730 -35.93 -9.85 -49.25
C CYS A 730 -35.81 -10.58 -50.61
N PRO A 731 -35.32 -11.82 -50.63
CA PRO A 731 -35.30 -12.63 -51.85
C PRO A 731 -36.73 -13.01 -52.29
N PRO A 732 -37.02 -13.07 -53.60
CA PRO A 732 -38.34 -13.40 -54.11
C PRO A 732 -38.71 -14.86 -53.82
N VAL A 733 -39.87 -15.09 -53.22
CA VAL A 733 -40.41 -16.42 -52.92
C VAL A 733 -41.42 -16.87 -53.98
N LYS A 734 -41.38 -18.15 -54.37
CA LYS A 734 -42.25 -18.75 -55.41
C LYS A 734 -43.23 -19.75 -54.80
N CYS A 735 -44.07 -19.31 -53.89
CA CYS A 735 -45.17 -20.11 -53.33
C CYS A 735 -46.46 -19.30 -53.30
N ARG A 736 -47.59 -20.02 -53.24
CA ARG A 736 -48.93 -19.42 -53.31
C ARG A 736 -49.23 -18.51 -52.11
N ASP A 737 -48.78 -18.91 -50.91
CA ASP A 737 -49.07 -18.21 -49.66
C ASP A 737 -47.80 -18.07 -48.79
N PRO A 738 -46.96 -17.05 -49.03
CA PRO A 738 -45.80 -16.76 -48.19
C PRO A 738 -46.23 -16.24 -46.81
N VAL A 739 -45.55 -16.67 -45.76
CA VAL A 739 -45.83 -16.27 -44.37
C VAL A 739 -44.60 -15.63 -43.75
N THR A 740 -44.75 -14.44 -43.19
CA THR A 740 -43.73 -13.77 -42.36
C THR A 740 -44.00 -14.11 -40.89
N ARG A 741 -43.00 -14.62 -40.17
CA ARG A 741 -43.14 -14.96 -38.74
C ARG A 741 -42.93 -13.72 -37.86
N GLU A 742 -43.50 -13.72 -36.66
CA GLU A 742 -43.24 -12.65 -35.68
C GLU A 742 -41.74 -12.56 -35.37
N GLY A 743 -41.14 -11.39 -35.59
CA GLY A 743 -39.71 -11.14 -35.42
C GLY A 743 -38.86 -11.26 -36.70
N ASP A 744 -39.41 -11.82 -37.78
CA ASP A 744 -38.70 -12.00 -39.05
C ASP A 744 -39.07 -10.89 -40.05
N CYS A 745 -38.07 -10.36 -40.77
CA CYS A 745 -38.32 -9.38 -41.83
C CYS A 745 -38.86 -10.00 -43.13
N CYS A 746 -38.36 -11.17 -43.52
CA CYS A 746 -38.63 -11.74 -44.85
C CYS A 746 -39.66 -12.88 -44.83
N PRO A 747 -40.59 -12.92 -45.82
CA PRO A 747 -41.59 -13.97 -45.91
C PRO A 747 -40.96 -15.31 -46.30
N MET A 748 -41.44 -16.39 -45.71
CA MET A 748 -41.01 -17.76 -46.00
C MET A 748 -42.18 -18.61 -46.48
N CYS A 749 -41.93 -19.60 -47.32
CA CYS A 749 -42.96 -20.54 -47.72
C CYS A 749 -43.25 -21.51 -46.56
N PRO A 750 -44.52 -21.70 -46.18
CA PRO A 750 -44.89 -22.65 -45.13
C PRO A 750 -44.51 -24.08 -45.54
N PRO A 751 -44.09 -24.95 -44.59
CA PRO A 751 -43.78 -26.34 -44.87
C PRO A 751 -45.04 -27.07 -45.39
N LYS A 752 -44.88 -27.93 -46.41
CA LYS A 752 -45.98 -28.78 -46.91
C LYS A 752 -46.40 -29.75 -45.81
N VAL A 753 -47.57 -29.52 -45.20
CA VAL A 753 -48.19 -30.48 -44.29
C VAL A 753 -48.80 -31.60 -45.14
N TYR A 754 -48.25 -32.82 -45.04
CA TYR A 754 -48.92 -34.02 -45.54
C TYR A 754 -50.10 -34.30 -44.61
N VAL A 755 -51.32 -34.24 -45.14
CA VAL A 755 -52.53 -34.68 -44.43
C VAL A 755 -52.63 -36.19 -44.64
N GLU A 756 -52.44 -36.96 -43.56
CA GLU A 756 -52.78 -38.39 -43.51
C GLU A 756 -54.26 -38.50 -43.10
N ASP A 757 -55.10 -38.92 -44.05
CA ASP A 757 -56.51 -39.22 -43.81
C ASP A 757 -56.68 -40.59 -43.13
N GLN A 758 -57.38 -40.56 -41.99
CA GLN A 758 -58.33 -41.55 -41.47
C GLN A 758 -57.87 -43.01 -41.25
N PHE A 759 -57.97 -43.50 -40.00
CA PHE A 759 -58.96 -44.51 -39.61
C PHE A 759 -59.13 -44.57 -38.07
N HIS A 760 -60.39 -44.49 -37.63
CA HIS A 760 -60.89 -44.66 -36.26
C HIS A 760 -60.63 -46.07 -35.68
N TRP A 761 -60.55 -46.20 -34.34
CA TRP A 761 -61.46 -47.02 -33.51
C TRP A 761 -61.47 -46.57 -32.03
N ARG A 762 -62.65 -46.65 -31.40
CA ARG A 762 -63.06 -46.09 -30.09
C ARG A 762 -62.65 -46.94 -28.87
N PRO A 763 -62.68 -46.39 -27.63
CA PRO A 763 -62.48 -47.13 -26.38
C PRO A 763 -63.78 -47.75 -25.84
N ILE A 764 -63.68 -48.86 -25.11
CA ILE A 764 -64.75 -49.45 -24.29
C ILE A 764 -64.21 -49.71 -22.87
N HIS A 765 -64.93 -49.21 -21.87
CA HIS A 765 -64.82 -49.58 -20.44
C HIS A 765 -65.65 -50.84 -20.15
N HIS A 766 -65.22 -51.67 -19.19
CA HIS A 766 -66.13 -52.40 -18.30
C HIS A 766 -65.49 -52.72 -16.94
N GLU A 767 -66.36 -52.70 -15.91
CA GLU A 767 -66.17 -52.84 -14.46
C GLU A 767 -65.82 -54.25 -13.94
N VAL A 768 -65.66 -54.29 -12.61
CA VAL A 768 -65.11 -55.28 -11.67
C VAL A 768 -66.05 -56.46 -11.34
N VAL A 769 -65.41 -57.54 -10.83
CA VAL A 769 -65.83 -58.59 -9.89
C VAL A 769 -66.33 -59.94 -10.45
N SER A 770 -65.50 -60.97 -10.24
CA SER A 770 -65.82 -62.10 -9.36
C SER A 770 -64.63 -62.46 -8.48
#